data_AF-A0A3D8YCB1-F1
#
_entry.id   AF-A0A3D8YCB1-F1
#
_cell.length_a   1.000
_cell.length_b   1.000
_cell.length_c   1.000
_cell.angle_alpha   90.00
_cell.angle_beta   90.00
_cell.angle_gamma   90.00
#
_symmetry.space_group_name_H-M   'P 1'
#
loop_
_entity.id
_entity.type
_entity.pdbx_description
1 polymer ?
#
loop_
_entity_poly.entity_id
_entity_poly.type
_entity_poly.pdbx_seq_one_letter_code
_entity_poly.pdbx_strand_id
1 'polypeptide(L)'
;MRKYVAVLFLGLLALGCAHNQMSNSGGKTGNSKQEGRRAEVLFLGHNSKHHDSGKYAPWLAIKLFKSGINMTYTTDLKDINTENLSKYDVLVIYANHDTLSASQESAMKAFVEGGKGLIPLHSAAGCFKNSDWYIKTIGGQFASHKEDTFENVILKADHPVMKGITNFKTWDETYVHKNLNPDKIVLGERVEGDHHEPYTWVRNQGKGRVFYTAYGHEDKTWTNKGFLDLVRNGVLWAMGDKVQDQIKALNLPDVDIYDSDTISQYTKRHVVQKMQEALSPAESNKLTQVANDFDIQLFAAEPDITNPIAMAWDERGRLWVVESVDYPNTFKETDGAANDRIKICEDTDGDGKADKFTVFADKLNIPTSMVFSNGGIIVSMAPDFVFMKDTNGDDVADVREVIMTGWGKNDTHAGPSNLQYGFDNKIWGVNGYSGFRGTIEGKPYNFGQGVYHFKPDGKEFAYLGSSSNNTWGLGMTEDNNVFLSTANNTHSAYYSMPAKYLQRSVGDPDQPSIQAVHKIDGHYDAHSMTPNLRQVDVVGGFTSAAGHHFYTARNYPKEYWNRTAFVTEPTIRLIHKAIIERDGAGYKEKDGWNFMASSDEWFGPVHAEVGPDGAVWVADWYNFIIQHNVFVPAQSPSEFILPFKDQPHGPGNAFSSPMRDLDHGRVYRIVYKNGKKAPAMKLSKDDLPGLITALQNDNMFWRMTAQRLLVESKKLSVLPELYKIIGDQKVDEIGLNSPAVHALWTLHGLGALDGSNAEALQVVDKALTHPAAGVRKAAASVLPKTEQSFGGIQKLMKDADLNTRLAAFVALVELPASEKIGEAVYQASLDEQNAKDAWLSKALFAAAVTHEKGFLAAAEKQSLKSKFSEEIVAALNKEVYALGRRNTMQFPPDVSGKEITIKASVTKSRDRALKGFIAGQGGKDGGYGLYIQDGKVIMAVKQHGMVSQAATSTPLPEKFDVVANLAAGGKITIYIDGKLAAEGKAHMLFTTPLSNSFRTGEDVEGDDKIGTYEGRFGFEGNFQKASLELSRPNSKGASTAAANATKPVSSSNSNALVIDLQVVPELLQYDKKLIQVKAGQKVVINLENPDGMQHNLLIIKPGSLQKVGKAADDMLSDPKAAEKQYVPKIPEVLFSTKLVSTGETATLEITIPSTPGDYPFVCTFPGHWRGMNGILRVTK
;
A
#
# COMPACT_ATOMS: atom_id res chain seq x y z
N MET A 1 36.78 60.41 17.39
CA MET A 1 37.27 61.68 17.99
C MET A 1 36.09 62.64 18.03
N ARG A 2 35.58 62.99 19.23
CA ARG A 2 34.97 64.29 19.61
C ARG A 2 33.67 64.72 18.87
N LYS A 3 32.53 65.08 19.50
CA LYS A 3 32.20 65.50 20.88
C LYS A 3 30.66 65.67 21.06
N TYR A 4 30.14 65.15 22.18
CA TYR A 4 29.13 65.66 23.15
C TYR A 4 27.75 66.17 22.69
N VAL A 5 26.61 65.67 23.20
CA VAL A 5 26.08 65.60 24.60
C VAL A 5 25.69 66.97 25.16
N ALA A 6 24.41 67.13 25.51
CA ALA A 6 23.85 67.82 26.70
C ALA A 6 22.37 68.18 26.40
N VAL A 7 21.33 67.44 26.80
CA VAL A 7 20.87 67.02 28.14
C VAL A 7 20.06 68.13 28.85
N LEU A 8 18.98 67.68 29.51
CA LEU A 8 18.23 68.27 30.64
C LEU A 8 17.04 69.18 30.31
N PHE A 9 15.85 69.02 30.89
CA PHE A 9 15.29 68.04 31.84
C PHE A 9 13.83 68.48 32.06
N LEU A 10 12.93 67.55 32.32
CA LEU A 10 12.02 67.62 33.47
C LEU A 10 11.38 66.25 33.65
N GLY A 11 11.83 65.56 34.69
CA GLY A 11 11.40 64.22 35.03
C GLY A 11 10.24 64.19 36.03
N LEU A 12 9.64 62.98 36.05
CA LEU A 12 9.05 62.28 37.19
C LEU A 12 7.78 62.87 37.82
N LEU A 13 6.65 62.16 37.65
CA LEU A 13 5.98 61.43 38.74
C LEU A 13 4.71 60.67 38.30
N ALA A 14 4.63 59.42 38.79
CA ALA A 14 3.43 58.62 39.15
C ALA A 14 2.61 57.86 38.07
N LEU A 15 2.82 56.52 38.07
CA LEU A 15 1.83 55.43 38.22
C LEU A 15 0.44 55.53 37.55
N GLY A 16 0.08 54.48 36.80
CA GLY A 16 -1.23 53.84 36.95
C GLY A 16 -2.09 53.65 35.70
N CYS A 17 -2.17 52.38 35.28
CA CYS A 17 -3.37 51.68 34.77
C CYS A 17 -4.18 52.20 33.57
N ALA A 18 -4.31 51.27 32.61
CA ALA A 18 -5.52 50.91 31.86
C ALA A 18 -5.98 51.80 30.69
N HIS A 19 -6.12 51.11 29.55
CA HIS A 19 -7.19 51.22 28.56
C HIS A 19 -7.52 52.61 28.02
N ASN A 20 -7.22 52.80 26.73
CA ASN A 20 -8.05 53.66 25.90
C ASN A 20 -8.31 53.00 24.53
N GLN A 21 -9.55 52.51 24.41
CA GLN A 21 -10.29 52.62 23.16
C GLN A 21 -10.30 54.09 22.74
N MET A 22 -9.94 54.40 21.50
CA MET A 22 -10.55 55.52 20.81
C MET A 22 -10.84 55.16 19.36
N SER A 23 -12.12 55.25 19.07
CA SER A 23 -12.78 55.30 17.78
C SER A 23 -12.01 56.14 16.77
N ASN A 24 -11.81 55.59 15.58
CA ASN A 24 -11.57 56.38 14.40
C ASN A 24 -12.82 56.30 13.51
N SER A 25 -13.82 57.13 13.82
CA SER A 25 -14.89 57.48 12.90
C SER A 25 -14.32 58.44 11.85
N GLY A 26 -13.83 57.87 10.75
CA GLY A 26 -13.35 58.61 9.59
C GLY A 26 -13.66 57.83 8.34
N GLY A 27 -14.80 58.16 7.71
CA GLY A 27 -15.17 57.61 6.42
C GLY A 27 -14.10 57.88 5.37
N LYS A 28 -13.40 56.83 4.97
CA LYS A 28 -12.73 56.72 3.67
C LYS A 28 -13.15 55.39 3.08
N THR A 29 -13.87 55.48 1.97
CA THR A 29 -14.13 54.40 1.03
C THR A 29 -12.79 53.87 0.50
N GLY A 30 -12.16 52.99 1.27
CA GLY A 30 -11.10 52.13 0.77
C GLY A 30 -11.76 50.91 0.14
N ASN A 31 -11.60 50.75 -1.16
CA ASN A 31 -11.77 49.44 -1.81
C ASN A 31 -10.78 48.49 -1.12
N SER A 32 -11.23 47.73 -0.12
CA SER A 32 -10.48 46.57 0.36
C SER A 32 -10.39 45.62 -0.83
N LYS A 33 -9.22 45.53 -1.45
CA LYS A 33 -8.95 44.62 -2.55
C LYS A 33 -9.37 43.22 -2.07
N GLN A 34 -10.41 42.66 -2.66
CA GLN A 34 -10.96 41.39 -2.21
C GLN A 34 -9.92 40.29 -2.46
N GLU A 35 -9.49 39.59 -1.40
CA GLU A 35 -8.48 38.55 -1.50
C GLU A 35 -9.00 37.37 -2.32
N GLY A 36 -8.20 36.94 -3.31
CA GLY A 36 -8.54 35.86 -4.21
C GLY A 36 -8.37 34.49 -3.53
N ARG A 37 -9.33 33.59 -3.73
CA ARG A 37 -9.30 32.22 -3.18
C ARG A 37 -10.13 31.27 -4.02
N ARG A 38 -9.92 29.97 -3.84
CA ARG A 38 -10.79 28.91 -4.35
C ARG A 38 -12.07 28.83 -3.52
N ALA A 39 -13.17 28.36 -4.11
CA ALA A 39 -14.38 28.03 -3.37
C ALA A 39 -14.27 26.64 -2.73
N GLU A 40 -14.96 26.44 -1.61
CA GLU A 40 -14.92 25.18 -0.86
C GLU A 40 -16.30 24.50 -0.91
N VAL A 41 -16.34 23.24 -1.34
CA VAL A 41 -17.57 22.43 -1.45
C VAL A 41 -17.47 21.22 -0.53
N LEU A 42 -18.49 21.02 0.30
CA LEU A 42 -18.69 19.76 1.00
C LEU A 42 -19.63 18.87 0.18
N PHE A 43 -19.16 17.70 -0.22
CA PHE A 43 -19.97 16.67 -0.89
C PHE A 43 -20.36 15.60 0.14
N LEU A 44 -21.64 15.57 0.50
CA LEU A 44 -22.23 14.54 1.35
C LEU A 44 -22.75 13.38 0.49
N GLY A 45 -22.07 12.24 0.62
CA GLY A 45 -22.42 10.95 0.03
C GLY A 45 -23.00 9.95 1.05
N HIS A 46 -22.92 8.67 0.69
CA HIS A 46 -23.22 7.52 1.56
C HIS A 46 -22.36 6.30 1.20
N ASN A 47 -22.46 5.23 1.99
CA ASN A 47 -21.74 3.96 1.74
C ASN A 47 -22.51 2.96 0.86
N SER A 48 -23.75 3.27 0.46
CA SER A 48 -24.53 2.41 -0.44
C SER A 48 -23.91 2.37 -1.85
N LYS A 49 -23.96 1.19 -2.46
CA LYS A 49 -23.56 0.95 -3.86
C LYS A 49 -24.67 1.28 -4.87
N HIS A 50 -25.90 1.41 -4.40
CA HIS A 50 -27.00 2.02 -5.12
C HIS A 50 -26.92 3.54 -4.91
N HIS A 51 -26.68 4.29 -5.99
CA HIS A 51 -26.18 5.69 -5.98
C HIS A 51 -24.75 5.82 -5.41
N ASP A 52 -23.78 5.03 -5.92
CA ASP A 52 -22.40 4.98 -5.41
C ASP A 52 -21.68 6.34 -5.48
N SER A 53 -21.89 7.14 -4.44
CA SER A 53 -21.34 8.49 -4.34
C SER A 53 -19.82 8.53 -4.37
N GLY A 54 -19.15 7.49 -3.84
CA GLY A 54 -17.69 7.39 -3.84
C GLY A 54 -17.12 7.20 -5.24
N LYS A 55 -17.84 6.48 -6.10
CA LYS A 55 -17.48 6.29 -7.52
C LYS A 55 -17.61 7.59 -8.33
N TYR A 56 -18.66 8.38 -8.08
CA TYR A 56 -18.98 9.54 -8.94
C TYR A 56 -18.40 10.86 -8.45
N ALA A 57 -18.15 11.01 -7.16
CA ALA A 57 -17.58 12.23 -6.59
C ALA A 57 -16.26 12.63 -7.28
N PRO A 58 -15.30 11.72 -7.58
CA PRO A 58 -14.07 12.08 -8.29
C PRO A 58 -14.31 12.73 -9.66
N TRP A 59 -15.34 12.29 -10.41
CA TRP A 59 -15.65 12.88 -11.72
C TRP A 59 -16.16 14.32 -11.59
N LEU A 60 -16.96 14.59 -10.56
CA LEU A 60 -17.38 15.96 -10.26
C LEU A 60 -16.22 16.79 -9.71
N ALA A 61 -15.37 16.23 -8.86
CA ALA A 61 -14.20 16.91 -8.30
C ALA A 61 -13.32 17.49 -9.41
N ILE A 62 -12.96 16.66 -10.39
CA ILE A 62 -12.16 17.07 -11.56
C ILE A 62 -12.82 18.22 -12.33
N LYS A 63 -14.13 18.11 -12.55
CA LYS A 63 -14.90 19.14 -13.27
C LYS A 63 -14.91 20.48 -12.52
N LEU A 64 -15.11 20.42 -11.21
CA LEU A 64 -15.17 21.60 -10.34
C LEU A 64 -13.79 22.22 -10.15
N PHE A 65 -12.75 21.40 -10.05
CA PHE A 65 -11.39 21.85 -9.75
C PHE A 65 -10.86 22.84 -10.80
N LYS A 66 -11.05 22.57 -12.09
CA LYS A 66 -10.68 23.52 -13.17
C LYS A 66 -11.36 24.89 -13.04
N SER A 67 -12.49 24.97 -12.34
CA SER A 67 -13.27 26.20 -12.13
C SER A 67 -12.90 26.96 -10.86
N GLY A 68 -11.80 26.59 -10.19
CA GLY A 68 -11.39 27.22 -8.93
C GLY A 68 -12.16 26.75 -7.71
N ILE A 69 -12.66 25.52 -7.73
CA ILE A 69 -13.52 24.97 -6.69
C ILE A 69 -12.89 23.69 -6.13
N ASN A 70 -12.60 23.69 -4.84
CA ASN A 70 -12.13 22.54 -4.09
C ASN A 70 -13.32 21.73 -3.59
N MET A 71 -13.18 20.40 -3.56
CA MET A 71 -14.22 19.51 -3.08
C MET A 71 -13.69 18.60 -1.98
N THR A 72 -14.41 18.56 -0.86
CA THR A 72 -14.19 17.61 0.24
C THR A 72 -15.34 16.60 0.24
N TYR A 73 -15.02 15.31 0.21
CA TYR A 73 -16.00 14.23 0.22
C TYR A 73 -16.17 13.64 1.62
N THR A 74 -17.40 13.35 2.02
CA THR A 74 -17.72 12.61 3.25
C THR A 74 -18.95 11.73 3.08
N THR A 75 -18.98 10.62 3.81
CA THR A 75 -20.20 9.80 3.99
C THR A 75 -20.75 9.86 5.40
N ASP A 76 -20.12 10.61 6.31
CA ASP A 76 -20.53 10.74 7.71
C ASP A 76 -21.48 11.93 7.90
N LEU A 77 -22.74 11.65 8.25
CA LEU A 77 -23.73 12.68 8.55
C LEU A 77 -23.33 13.57 9.74
N LYS A 78 -22.40 13.15 10.61
CA LYS A 78 -21.90 13.98 11.71
C LYS A 78 -21.18 15.23 11.21
N ASP A 79 -20.70 15.23 9.97
CA ASP A 79 -20.08 16.39 9.33
C ASP A 79 -21.08 17.51 9.01
N ILE A 80 -22.40 17.23 9.11
CA ILE A 80 -23.47 18.23 9.02
C ILE A 80 -23.68 18.89 10.39
N ASN A 81 -22.72 19.71 10.77
CA ASN A 81 -22.76 20.52 11.98
C ASN A 81 -22.29 21.95 11.69
N THR A 82 -22.63 22.90 12.57
CA THR A 82 -22.34 24.32 12.35
C THR A 82 -20.85 24.63 12.17
N GLU A 83 -20.00 23.98 12.97
CA GLU A 83 -18.55 24.20 12.93
C GLU A 83 -17.97 23.77 11.59
N ASN A 84 -18.27 22.54 11.16
CA ASN A 84 -17.75 22.02 9.89
C ASN A 84 -18.37 22.74 8.68
N LEU A 85 -19.69 22.97 8.66
CA LEU A 85 -20.35 23.66 7.56
C LEU A 85 -19.86 25.10 7.38
N SER A 86 -19.41 25.78 8.45
CA SER A 86 -18.89 27.14 8.36
C SER A 86 -17.67 27.29 7.42
N LYS A 87 -16.97 26.18 7.17
CA LYS A 87 -15.79 26.07 6.32
C LYS A 87 -16.12 26.13 4.82
N TYR A 88 -17.36 25.85 4.43
CA TYR A 88 -17.73 25.65 3.03
C TYR A 88 -18.59 26.80 2.47
N ASP A 89 -18.61 26.91 1.14
CA ASP A 89 -19.46 27.84 0.39
C ASP A 89 -20.72 27.15 -0.14
N VAL A 90 -20.63 25.85 -0.41
CA VAL A 90 -21.72 25.03 -0.96
C VAL A 90 -21.74 23.65 -0.32
N LEU A 91 -22.94 23.14 -0.05
CA LEU A 91 -23.19 21.75 0.31
C LEU A 91 -23.82 21.02 -0.88
N VAL A 92 -23.12 20.00 -1.40
CA VAL A 92 -23.66 19.05 -2.39
C VAL A 92 -24.15 17.80 -1.66
N ILE A 93 -25.34 17.31 -2.02
CA ILE A 93 -25.91 16.08 -1.45
C ILE A 93 -26.22 15.14 -2.60
N TYR A 94 -25.60 13.96 -2.57
CA TYR A 94 -25.94 12.83 -3.43
C TYR A 94 -25.92 11.58 -2.57
N ALA A 95 -27.06 11.32 -1.93
CA ALA A 95 -27.16 10.33 -0.88
C ALA A 95 -28.58 9.76 -0.76
N ASN A 96 -28.77 8.85 0.20
CA ASN A 96 -30.03 8.14 0.48
C ASN A 96 -30.28 8.15 2.00
N HIS A 97 -29.90 9.24 2.69
CA HIS A 97 -30.04 9.34 4.14
C HIS A 97 -31.50 9.59 4.51
N ASP A 98 -32.14 8.67 5.23
CA ASP A 98 -33.58 8.78 5.53
C ASP A 98 -33.92 9.88 6.53
N THR A 99 -33.03 10.16 7.48
CA THR A 99 -33.33 11.05 8.62
C THR A 99 -32.27 12.11 8.84
N LEU A 100 -32.72 13.27 9.31
CA LEU A 100 -31.89 14.38 9.75
C LEU A 100 -32.24 14.69 11.22
N SER A 101 -31.24 14.72 12.10
CA SER A 101 -31.47 15.13 13.49
C SER A 101 -31.81 16.63 13.56
N ALA A 102 -32.49 17.05 14.63
CA ALA A 102 -32.83 18.48 14.83
C ALA A 102 -31.61 19.41 14.82
N SER A 103 -30.47 18.93 15.34
CA SER A 103 -29.21 19.69 15.34
C SER A 103 -28.62 19.86 13.94
N GLN A 104 -28.64 18.79 13.13
CA GLN A 104 -28.17 18.82 11.74
C GLN A 104 -29.09 19.66 10.86
N GLU A 105 -30.41 19.55 11.05
CA GLU A 105 -31.39 20.42 10.37
C GLU A 105 -31.13 21.89 10.68
N SER A 106 -30.91 22.22 11.96
CA SER A 106 -30.62 23.59 12.38
C SER A 106 -29.32 24.11 11.77
N ALA A 107 -28.27 23.28 11.72
CA ALA A 107 -26.99 23.65 11.11
C ALA A 107 -27.13 23.88 9.60
N MET A 108 -27.77 22.96 8.88
CA MET A 108 -28.01 23.09 7.44
C MET A 108 -28.91 24.28 7.12
N LYS A 109 -29.93 24.54 7.96
CA LYS A 109 -30.80 25.71 7.84
C LYS A 109 -30.04 27.01 8.00
N ALA A 110 -29.23 27.13 9.05
CA ALA A 110 -28.40 28.30 9.28
C ALA A 110 -27.41 28.54 8.12
N PHE A 111 -26.80 27.46 7.60
CA PHE A 111 -25.90 27.51 6.46
C PHE A 111 -26.58 28.07 5.21
N VAL A 112 -27.70 27.46 4.78
CA VAL A 112 -28.41 27.86 3.57
C VAL A 112 -29.07 29.23 3.73
N GLU A 113 -29.87 29.44 4.78
CA GLU A 113 -30.58 30.72 4.98
C GLU A 113 -29.61 31.88 5.25
N GLY A 114 -28.40 31.58 5.72
CA GLY A 114 -27.30 32.53 5.90
C GLY A 114 -26.64 33.01 4.60
N GLY A 115 -26.95 32.39 3.45
CA GLY A 115 -26.45 32.81 2.13
C GLY A 115 -25.56 31.81 1.40
N LYS A 116 -25.40 30.60 1.94
CA LYS A 116 -24.58 29.54 1.32
C LYS A 116 -25.40 28.70 0.34
N GLY A 117 -24.72 28.00 -0.56
CA GLY A 117 -25.36 27.21 -1.62
C GLY A 117 -25.77 25.80 -1.17
N LEU A 118 -26.89 25.30 -1.69
CA LEU A 118 -27.30 23.88 -1.54
C LEU A 118 -27.56 23.25 -2.89
N ILE A 119 -26.96 22.08 -3.13
CA ILE A 119 -27.03 21.33 -4.39
C ILE A 119 -27.47 19.89 -4.11
N PRO A 120 -28.78 19.62 -4.00
CA PRO A 120 -29.27 18.26 -3.94
C PRO A 120 -29.29 17.68 -5.36
N LEU A 121 -28.70 16.50 -5.53
CA LEU A 121 -28.62 15.79 -6.81
C LEU A 121 -29.46 14.51 -6.73
N HIS A 122 -30.32 14.30 -7.73
CA HIS A 122 -31.01 13.03 -7.98
C HIS A 122 -31.68 12.46 -6.71
N SER A 123 -31.06 11.45 -6.11
CA SER A 123 -31.48 10.73 -4.90
C SER A 123 -31.68 11.61 -3.68
N ALA A 124 -31.07 12.80 -3.64
CA ALA A 124 -31.24 13.76 -2.56
C ALA A 124 -32.69 14.26 -2.39
N ALA A 125 -33.55 14.15 -3.42
CA ALA A 125 -35.00 14.39 -3.29
C ALA A 125 -35.74 13.34 -2.46
N GLY A 126 -35.10 12.18 -2.22
CA GLY A 126 -35.56 11.13 -1.32
C GLY A 126 -34.95 11.18 0.07
N CYS A 127 -34.00 12.08 0.34
CA CYS A 127 -33.35 12.22 1.64
C CYS A 127 -34.22 12.94 2.69
N PHE A 128 -33.88 12.72 3.96
CA PHE A 128 -34.37 13.46 5.13
C PHE A 128 -35.90 13.58 5.18
N LYS A 129 -36.58 12.44 5.03
CA LYS A 129 -38.05 12.32 4.94
C LYS A 129 -38.77 12.88 6.17
N ASN A 130 -38.07 13.00 7.30
CA ASN A 130 -38.57 13.57 8.54
C ASN A 130 -38.44 15.10 8.64
N SER A 131 -37.83 15.77 7.65
CA SER A 131 -37.57 17.21 7.66
C SER A 131 -38.47 17.95 6.66
N ASP A 132 -39.57 18.51 7.16
CA ASP A 132 -40.46 19.37 6.36
C ASP A 132 -39.71 20.60 5.80
N TRP A 133 -38.74 21.11 6.56
CA TRP A 133 -37.92 22.24 6.13
C TRP A 133 -37.05 21.86 4.93
N TYR A 134 -36.36 20.71 4.96
CA TYR A 134 -35.52 20.26 3.86
C TYR A 134 -36.33 20.06 2.57
N ILE A 135 -37.45 19.34 2.67
CA ILE A 135 -38.33 19.06 1.53
C ILE A 135 -38.80 20.37 0.86
N LYS A 136 -39.24 21.34 1.66
CA LYS A 136 -39.64 22.67 1.15
C LYS A 136 -38.45 23.45 0.61
N THR A 137 -37.25 23.30 1.19
CA THR A 137 -36.05 24.04 0.77
C THR A 137 -35.59 23.62 -0.61
N ILE A 138 -35.52 22.31 -0.87
CA ILE A 138 -35.08 21.79 -2.18
C ILE A 138 -36.13 21.97 -3.28
N GLY A 139 -37.39 22.19 -2.91
CA GLY A 139 -38.46 22.61 -3.82
C GLY A 139 -39.26 21.48 -4.47
N GLY A 140 -39.03 20.23 -4.05
CA GLY A 140 -39.74 19.03 -4.51
C GLY A 140 -39.32 17.79 -3.73
N GLN A 141 -40.20 16.80 -3.66
CA GLN A 141 -39.93 15.51 -3.02
C GLN A 141 -40.08 14.38 -4.03
N PHE A 142 -39.20 13.39 -3.96
CA PHE A 142 -39.35 12.16 -4.74
C PHE A 142 -40.72 11.48 -4.47
N ALA A 143 -41.40 11.04 -5.55
CA ALA A 143 -42.65 10.29 -5.46
C ALA A 143 -42.53 8.87 -6.05
N SER A 144 -42.05 8.75 -7.28
CA SER A 144 -41.88 7.48 -7.99
C SER A 144 -40.90 7.64 -9.15
N HIS A 145 -40.47 6.54 -9.77
CA HIS A 145 -39.70 6.55 -11.00
C HIS A 145 -39.98 5.30 -11.84
N LYS A 146 -39.53 5.35 -13.10
CA LYS A 146 -39.17 4.19 -13.92
C LYS A 146 -37.72 4.41 -14.41
N GLU A 147 -37.33 3.76 -15.49
CA GLU A 147 -36.02 3.93 -16.14
C GLU A 147 -36.23 4.09 -17.64
N ASP A 148 -35.59 5.08 -18.27
CA ASP A 148 -35.61 5.26 -19.72
C ASP A 148 -34.42 6.09 -20.21
N THR A 149 -34.22 6.14 -21.53
CA THR A 149 -33.29 7.06 -22.19
C THR A 149 -34.03 8.25 -22.78
N PHE A 150 -33.77 9.44 -22.25
CA PHE A 150 -34.44 10.67 -22.66
C PHE A 150 -33.43 11.82 -22.84
N GLU A 151 -33.87 12.84 -23.56
CA GLU A 151 -33.12 14.06 -23.81
C GLU A 151 -33.54 15.13 -22.80
N ASN A 152 -32.60 15.95 -22.32
CA ASN A 152 -32.97 17.11 -21.51
C ASN A 152 -33.65 18.19 -22.39
N VAL A 153 -34.72 18.78 -21.87
CA VAL A 153 -35.39 19.93 -22.51
C VAL A 153 -35.09 21.18 -21.71
N ILE A 154 -34.51 22.19 -22.37
CA ILE A 154 -34.12 23.46 -21.75
C ILE A 154 -35.24 24.49 -21.93
N LEU A 155 -35.75 25.05 -20.83
CA LEU A 155 -36.81 26.06 -20.84
C LEU A 155 -36.31 27.49 -20.62
N LYS A 156 -35.14 27.64 -19.98
CA LYS A 156 -34.56 28.94 -19.59
C LYS A 156 -33.10 29.03 -20.00
N ALA A 157 -32.84 29.03 -21.32
CA ALA A 157 -31.49 29.06 -21.88
C ALA A 157 -30.64 30.26 -21.40
N ASP A 158 -31.26 31.42 -21.14
CA ASP A 158 -30.57 32.63 -20.68
C ASP A 158 -30.19 32.60 -19.19
N HIS A 159 -30.70 31.64 -18.40
CA HIS A 159 -30.37 31.56 -16.99
C HIS A 159 -28.89 31.17 -16.81
N PRO A 160 -28.14 31.75 -15.86
CA PRO A 160 -26.70 31.46 -15.68
C PRO A 160 -26.35 29.96 -15.59
N VAL A 161 -27.21 29.17 -14.93
CA VAL A 161 -27.05 27.71 -14.82
C VAL A 161 -27.10 26.99 -16.18
N MET A 162 -27.92 27.48 -17.11
CA MET A 162 -28.12 26.87 -18.43
C MET A 162 -27.16 27.42 -19.51
N LYS A 163 -26.30 28.38 -19.15
CA LYS A 163 -25.37 28.99 -20.09
C LYS A 163 -24.41 27.94 -20.67
N GLY A 164 -24.45 27.78 -21.99
CA GLY A 164 -23.60 26.82 -22.72
C GLY A 164 -24.05 25.35 -22.60
N ILE A 165 -25.16 25.07 -21.93
CA ILE A 165 -25.75 23.73 -21.88
C ILE A 165 -26.53 23.51 -23.17
N THR A 166 -26.19 22.45 -23.90
CA THR A 166 -26.97 21.95 -25.04
C THR A 166 -27.81 20.77 -24.61
N ASN A 167 -28.72 20.33 -25.49
CA ASN A 167 -29.38 19.07 -25.27
C ASN A 167 -28.35 17.92 -25.26
N PHE A 168 -28.54 16.99 -24.35
CA PHE A 168 -27.80 15.77 -24.12
C PHE A 168 -28.80 14.65 -23.80
N LYS A 169 -28.52 13.48 -24.35
CA LYS A 169 -29.31 12.28 -24.12
C LYS A 169 -28.59 11.41 -23.10
N THR A 170 -29.32 10.94 -22.09
CA THR A 170 -28.81 10.00 -21.10
C THR A 170 -29.89 8.98 -20.73
N TRP A 171 -29.46 7.83 -20.25
CA TRP A 171 -30.34 6.89 -19.57
C TRP A 171 -30.29 7.22 -18.08
N ASP A 172 -31.46 7.34 -17.45
CA ASP A 172 -31.59 7.72 -16.06
C ASP A 172 -32.94 7.23 -15.50
N GLU A 173 -33.15 7.39 -14.19
CA GLU A 173 -34.46 7.15 -13.59
C GLU A 173 -35.43 8.29 -13.90
N THR A 174 -36.62 7.95 -14.41
CA THR A 174 -37.65 8.89 -14.80
C THR A 174 -38.43 9.42 -13.59
N TYR A 175 -37.75 10.18 -12.73
CA TYR A 175 -38.32 10.71 -11.48
C TYR A 175 -39.58 11.51 -11.73
N VAL A 176 -40.58 11.25 -10.90
CA VAL A 176 -41.79 12.06 -10.71
C VAL A 176 -41.74 12.64 -9.30
N HIS A 177 -42.05 13.93 -9.19
CA HIS A 177 -41.97 14.66 -7.93
C HIS A 177 -43.36 15.02 -7.39
N LYS A 178 -43.47 15.04 -6.07
CA LYS A 178 -44.61 15.58 -5.32
C LYS A 178 -44.16 16.74 -4.44
N ASN A 179 -45.11 17.44 -3.82
CA ASN A 179 -44.82 18.58 -2.94
C ASN A 179 -43.95 19.65 -3.60
N LEU A 180 -44.16 19.86 -4.90
CA LEU A 180 -43.42 20.81 -5.71
C LEU A 180 -43.76 22.24 -5.28
N ASN A 181 -42.74 23.03 -4.92
CA ASN A 181 -42.97 24.40 -4.50
C ASN A 181 -43.41 25.30 -5.67
N PRO A 182 -44.30 26.27 -5.45
CA PRO A 182 -44.76 27.18 -6.50
C PRO A 182 -43.71 28.25 -6.88
N ASP A 183 -42.75 28.56 -6.01
CA ASP A 183 -41.74 29.61 -6.18
C ASP A 183 -40.43 29.13 -6.83
N LYS A 184 -40.34 27.85 -7.23
CA LYS A 184 -39.18 27.34 -7.98
C LYS A 184 -39.19 27.87 -9.41
N ILE A 185 -38.00 28.13 -9.96
CA ILE A 185 -37.81 28.46 -11.37
C ILE A 185 -37.36 27.19 -12.09
N VAL A 186 -38.27 26.60 -12.88
CA VAL A 186 -37.94 25.42 -13.69
C VAL A 186 -37.05 25.85 -14.84
N LEU A 187 -35.86 25.25 -14.89
CA LEU A 187 -34.85 25.53 -15.92
C LEU A 187 -34.91 24.50 -17.05
N GLY A 188 -35.30 23.27 -16.72
CA GLY A 188 -35.48 22.19 -17.69
C GLY A 188 -36.46 21.13 -17.20
N GLU A 189 -36.99 20.40 -18.17
CA GLU A 189 -38.04 19.39 -17.97
C GLU A 189 -37.72 18.10 -18.73
N ARG A 190 -38.45 17.05 -18.36
CA ARG A 190 -38.51 15.78 -19.06
C ARG A 190 -39.88 15.65 -19.70
N VAL A 191 -39.92 15.38 -21.00
CA VAL A 191 -41.16 15.33 -21.79
C VAL A 191 -41.47 13.89 -22.19
N GLU A 192 -42.68 13.43 -21.85
CA GLU A 192 -43.23 12.11 -22.18
C GLU A 192 -44.63 12.27 -22.79
N GLY A 193 -44.71 12.38 -24.12
CA GLY A 193 -45.98 12.72 -24.78
C GLY A 193 -46.46 14.09 -24.31
N ASP A 194 -47.65 14.14 -23.70
CA ASP A 194 -48.24 15.37 -23.14
C ASP A 194 -47.83 15.65 -21.69
N HIS A 195 -47.04 14.76 -21.06
CA HIS A 195 -46.57 14.95 -19.69
C HIS A 195 -45.22 15.67 -19.67
N HIS A 196 -45.16 16.81 -18.96
CA HIS A 196 -43.97 17.64 -18.79
C HIS A 196 -43.58 17.66 -17.31
N GLU A 197 -42.56 16.90 -16.93
CA GLU A 197 -42.10 16.77 -15.56
C GLU A 197 -40.93 17.74 -15.28
N PRO A 198 -41.04 18.66 -14.31
CA PRO A 198 -39.92 19.49 -13.88
C PRO A 198 -38.75 18.62 -13.44
N TYR A 199 -37.58 18.82 -14.03
CA TYR A 199 -36.45 17.91 -13.84
C TYR A 199 -35.16 18.63 -13.42
N THR A 200 -35.07 19.93 -13.68
CA THR A 200 -34.01 20.80 -13.17
C THR A 200 -34.58 22.17 -12.82
N TRP A 201 -34.28 22.67 -11.63
CA TRP A 201 -34.79 23.97 -11.17
C TRP A 201 -33.84 24.66 -10.19
N VAL A 202 -34.10 25.95 -9.98
CA VAL A 202 -33.48 26.75 -8.94
C VAL A 202 -34.51 27.38 -8.03
N ARG A 203 -34.10 27.69 -6.80
CA ARG A 203 -34.92 28.36 -5.79
C ARG A 203 -34.04 29.15 -4.83
N ASN A 204 -34.61 30.16 -4.18
CA ASN A 204 -33.97 30.84 -3.06
C ASN A 204 -34.57 30.37 -1.73
N GLN A 205 -33.72 30.15 -0.72
CA GLN A 205 -34.13 29.86 0.65
C GLN A 205 -33.39 30.80 1.60
N GLY A 206 -34.12 31.70 2.26
CA GLY A 206 -33.50 32.80 3.00
C GLY A 206 -32.62 33.63 2.06
N LYS A 207 -31.33 33.78 2.39
CA LYS A 207 -30.34 34.42 1.51
C LYS A 207 -29.62 33.45 0.57
N GLY A 208 -29.80 32.14 0.77
CA GLY A 208 -29.13 31.08 0.02
C GLY A 208 -29.79 30.75 -1.30
N ARG A 209 -28.99 30.14 -2.17
CA ARG A 209 -29.37 29.70 -3.52
C ARG A 209 -29.36 28.17 -3.55
N VAL A 210 -30.46 27.58 -4.03
CA VAL A 210 -30.66 26.13 -4.13
C VAL A 210 -30.80 25.74 -5.58
N PHE A 211 -29.98 24.81 -6.06
CA PHE A 211 -30.08 24.23 -7.39
C PHE A 211 -30.31 22.72 -7.27
N TYR A 212 -31.35 22.22 -7.92
CA TYR A 212 -31.67 20.80 -7.96
C TYR A 212 -31.72 20.30 -9.40
N THR A 213 -31.23 19.08 -9.60
CA THR A 213 -31.46 18.32 -10.82
C THR A 213 -31.74 16.85 -10.48
N ALA A 214 -32.72 16.27 -11.15
CA ALA A 214 -33.07 14.87 -10.98
C ALA A 214 -32.17 13.92 -11.79
N TYR A 215 -31.25 14.42 -12.62
CA TYR A 215 -30.25 13.59 -13.31
C TYR A 215 -29.19 13.07 -12.32
N GLY A 216 -28.79 11.80 -12.45
CA GLY A 216 -27.61 11.28 -11.74
C GLY A 216 -27.69 9.83 -11.25
N HIS A 217 -28.51 8.95 -11.83
CA HIS A 217 -28.62 7.57 -11.33
C HIS A 217 -27.34 6.74 -11.52
N GLU A 218 -26.82 6.68 -12.75
CA GLU A 218 -25.72 5.76 -13.12
C GLU A 218 -24.62 6.39 -14.00
N ASP A 219 -23.60 5.58 -14.31
CA ASP A 219 -22.45 5.87 -15.15
C ASP A 219 -22.78 6.67 -16.42
N LYS A 220 -23.86 6.35 -17.14
CA LYS A 220 -24.21 7.03 -18.40
C LYS A 220 -24.49 8.52 -18.20
N THR A 221 -25.09 8.90 -17.08
CA THR A 221 -25.33 10.30 -16.73
C THR A 221 -24.06 10.94 -16.21
N TRP A 222 -23.36 10.28 -15.28
CA TRP A 222 -22.15 10.83 -14.66
C TRP A 222 -20.97 10.96 -15.63
N THR A 223 -20.90 10.15 -16.69
CA THR A 223 -19.93 10.30 -17.79
C THR A 223 -20.35 11.31 -18.85
N ASN A 224 -21.56 11.85 -18.78
CA ASN A 224 -22.08 12.82 -19.73
C ASN A 224 -21.54 14.23 -19.45
N LYS A 225 -20.85 14.82 -20.45
CA LYS A 225 -20.28 16.16 -20.34
C LYS A 225 -21.33 17.24 -20.06
N GLY A 226 -22.50 17.16 -20.72
CA GLY A 226 -23.59 18.13 -20.55
C GLY A 226 -24.16 18.11 -19.14
N PHE A 227 -24.28 16.93 -18.53
CA PHE A 227 -24.67 16.79 -17.13
C PHE A 227 -23.63 17.40 -16.18
N LEU A 228 -22.34 17.08 -16.35
CA LEU A 228 -21.29 17.65 -15.50
C LEU A 228 -21.15 19.17 -15.67
N ASP A 229 -21.33 19.70 -16.88
CA ASP A 229 -21.42 21.14 -17.15
C ASP A 229 -22.61 21.78 -16.41
N LEU A 230 -23.78 21.12 -16.43
CA LEU A 230 -24.98 21.58 -15.75
C LEU A 230 -24.76 21.65 -14.23
N VAL A 231 -24.22 20.60 -13.63
CA VAL A 231 -23.94 20.56 -12.18
C VAL A 231 -22.89 21.61 -11.81
N ARG A 232 -21.80 21.75 -12.57
CA ARG A 232 -20.80 22.81 -12.36
C ARG A 232 -21.42 24.20 -12.38
N ASN A 233 -22.26 24.49 -13.38
CA ASN A 233 -22.92 25.80 -13.49
C ASN A 233 -23.90 26.02 -12.32
N GLY A 234 -24.58 24.96 -11.86
CA GLY A 234 -25.41 24.97 -10.66
C GLY A 234 -24.62 25.35 -9.40
N VAL A 235 -23.46 24.73 -9.19
CA VAL A 235 -22.54 25.03 -8.07
C VAL A 235 -22.05 26.48 -8.13
N LEU A 236 -21.58 26.93 -9.31
CA LEU A 236 -21.13 28.32 -9.53
C LEU A 236 -22.25 29.33 -9.23
N TRP A 237 -23.47 29.06 -9.68
CA TRP A 237 -24.60 29.94 -9.39
C TRP A 237 -24.93 29.97 -7.89
N ALA A 238 -24.92 28.81 -7.23
CA ALA A 238 -25.33 28.66 -5.84
C ALA A 238 -24.36 29.27 -4.82
N MET A 239 -23.04 29.25 -5.08
CA MET A 239 -22.04 29.85 -4.17
C MET A 239 -22.14 31.38 -4.05
N GLY A 240 -22.84 32.04 -4.99
CA GLY A 240 -23.06 33.48 -4.98
C GLY A 240 -21.93 34.30 -5.62
N ASP A 241 -22.28 35.53 -5.99
CA ASP A 241 -21.44 36.37 -6.86
C ASP A 241 -20.14 36.81 -6.14
N LYS A 242 -20.21 37.02 -4.82
CA LYS A 242 -19.04 37.34 -3.99
C LYS A 242 -17.95 36.27 -4.09
N VAL A 243 -18.31 35.00 -4.00
CA VAL A 243 -17.34 33.89 -4.05
C VAL A 243 -16.79 33.73 -5.46
N GLN A 244 -17.63 33.86 -6.48
CA GLN A 244 -17.17 33.87 -7.88
C GLN A 244 -16.15 34.98 -8.15
N ASP A 245 -16.34 36.17 -7.59
CA ASP A 245 -15.39 37.27 -7.74
C ASP A 245 -14.07 37.02 -7.00
N GLN A 246 -14.08 36.28 -5.88
CA GLN A 246 -12.84 35.80 -5.23
C GLN A 246 -12.10 34.78 -6.08
N ILE A 247 -12.80 33.87 -6.75
CA ILE A 247 -12.18 32.91 -7.68
C ILE A 247 -11.52 33.68 -8.84
N LYS A 248 -12.23 34.66 -9.44
CA LYS A 248 -11.65 35.48 -10.52
C LYS A 248 -10.41 36.24 -10.05
N ALA A 249 -10.45 36.79 -8.83
CA ALA A 249 -9.33 37.53 -8.25
C ALA A 249 -8.09 36.64 -7.98
N LEU A 250 -8.25 35.31 -7.87
CA LEU A 250 -7.13 34.37 -7.71
C LEU A 250 -6.26 34.28 -8.98
N ASN A 251 -6.83 34.60 -10.15
CA ASN A 251 -6.19 34.54 -11.47
C ASN A 251 -5.47 33.20 -11.69
N LEU A 252 -6.25 32.14 -11.88
CA LEU A 252 -5.73 30.78 -12.02
C LEU A 252 -4.93 30.60 -13.31
N PRO A 253 -3.76 29.93 -13.26
CA PRO A 253 -3.06 29.51 -14.46
C PRO A 253 -3.93 28.59 -15.31
N ASP A 254 -3.99 28.86 -16.62
CA ASP A 254 -4.59 27.93 -17.58
C ASP A 254 -3.51 26.97 -18.07
N VAL A 255 -3.44 25.82 -17.41
CA VAL A 255 -2.48 24.75 -17.71
C VAL A 255 -3.04 23.69 -18.64
N ASP A 256 -4.30 23.80 -19.05
CA ASP A 256 -4.95 22.72 -19.75
C ASP A 256 -4.48 22.64 -21.19
N ILE A 257 -3.86 21.51 -21.51
CA ILE A 257 -3.39 21.16 -22.85
C ILE A 257 -4.35 20.16 -23.54
N TYR A 258 -5.45 19.76 -22.89
CA TYR A 258 -6.44 18.81 -23.41
C TYR A 258 -7.87 19.41 -23.47
N ASP A 259 -8.66 19.02 -24.47
CA ASP A 259 -10.08 19.42 -24.60
C ASP A 259 -11.04 18.46 -23.86
N SER A 260 -10.66 17.95 -22.69
CA SER A 260 -11.40 16.91 -21.96
C SER A 260 -11.57 17.22 -20.47
N ASP A 261 -12.82 17.27 -20.03
CA ASP A 261 -13.20 17.57 -18.64
C ASP A 261 -13.41 16.31 -17.77
N THR A 262 -13.11 15.10 -18.27
CA THR A 262 -13.34 13.83 -17.54
C THR A 262 -12.24 12.79 -17.74
N ILE A 263 -12.03 11.94 -16.72
CA ILE A 263 -11.18 10.73 -16.83
C ILE A 263 -11.82 9.70 -17.76
N SER A 264 -13.15 9.62 -17.86
CA SER A 264 -13.87 8.52 -18.56
C SER A 264 -13.48 8.30 -20.03
N GLN A 265 -12.79 9.25 -20.67
CA GLN A 265 -12.28 9.13 -22.05
C GLN A 265 -10.74 9.07 -22.13
N TYR A 266 -10.04 8.80 -21.03
CA TYR A 266 -8.57 8.80 -21.00
C TYR A 266 -7.97 7.85 -22.04
N THR A 267 -8.57 6.66 -22.23
CA THR A 267 -8.18 5.66 -23.24
C THR A 267 -8.41 6.09 -24.70
N LYS A 268 -9.05 7.25 -24.93
CA LYS A 268 -9.25 7.88 -26.25
C LYS A 268 -8.37 9.13 -26.42
N ARG A 269 -7.34 9.35 -25.59
CA ARG A 269 -6.44 10.51 -25.71
C ARG A 269 -5.25 10.12 -26.57
N HIS A 270 -5.28 10.51 -27.84
CA HIS A 270 -4.39 9.94 -28.84
C HIS A 270 -3.03 10.68 -28.97
N VAL A 271 -2.90 11.92 -28.50
CA VAL A 271 -1.66 12.72 -28.67
C VAL A 271 -1.51 13.77 -27.57
N VAL A 272 -0.32 13.87 -26.95
CA VAL A 272 0.08 15.05 -26.16
C VAL A 272 0.74 16.06 -27.10
N GLN A 273 -0.01 17.06 -27.56
CA GLN A 273 0.49 18.01 -28.59
C GLN A 273 1.48 19.05 -28.03
N LYS A 274 1.42 19.32 -26.72
CA LYS A 274 2.25 20.33 -26.05
C LYS A 274 2.52 19.90 -24.60
N MET A 275 3.71 20.17 -24.09
CA MET A 275 4.01 20.05 -22.66
C MET A 275 3.63 21.35 -21.94
N GLN A 276 3.10 21.24 -20.72
CA GLN A 276 2.94 22.39 -19.84
C GLN A 276 4.32 22.95 -19.49
N GLU A 277 4.47 24.27 -19.51
CA GLU A 277 5.66 24.92 -18.95
C GLU A 277 5.65 24.81 -17.41
N ALA A 278 6.84 24.74 -16.82
CA ALA A 278 7.00 24.81 -15.36
C ALA A 278 6.43 26.13 -14.83
N LEU A 279 5.68 26.06 -13.74
CA LEU A 279 5.12 27.23 -13.05
C LEU A 279 6.02 27.65 -11.91
N SER A 280 5.97 28.91 -11.49
CA SER A 280 6.56 29.29 -10.18
C SER A 280 5.84 28.58 -9.02
N PRO A 281 6.47 28.39 -7.85
CA PRO A 281 5.81 27.80 -6.68
C PRO A 281 4.47 28.47 -6.33
N ALA A 282 4.40 29.81 -6.42
CA ALA A 282 3.18 30.56 -6.12
C ALA A 282 2.04 30.28 -7.11
N GLU A 283 2.33 30.13 -8.40
CA GLU A 283 1.33 29.80 -9.42
C GLU A 283 0.91 28.32 -9.35
N SER A 284 1.86 27.42 -9.11
CA SER A 284 1.61 25.98 -8.89
C SER A 284 0.69 25.72 -7.69
N ASN A 285 0.92 26.43 -6.58
CA ASN A 285 0.09 26.30 -5.38
C ASN A 285 -1.37 26.72 -5.60
N LYS A 286 -1.66 27.64 -6.54
CA LYS A 286 -3.05 27.98 -6.87
C LYS A 286 -3.80 26.82 -7.52
N LEU A 287 -3.07 25.85 -8.09
CA LEU A 287 -3.59 24.64 -8.72
C LEU A 287 -3.58 23.41 -7.80
N THR A 288 -3.33 23.62 -6.50
CA THR A 288 -3.23 22.55 -5.51
C THR A 288 -4.30 22.72 -4.42
N GLN A 289 -4.92 21.60 -4.04
CA GLN A 289 -5.85 21.49 -2.92
C GLN A 289 -5.18 20.80 -1.74
N VAL A 290 -5.40 21.33 -0.55
CA VAL A 290 -5.25 20.63 0.74
C VAL A 290 -6.60 20.66 1.46
N ALA A 291 -6.75 19.87 2.52
CA ALA A 291 -7.93 19.99 3.39
C ALA A 291 -8.05 21.42 3.94
N ASN A 292 -9.28 21.93 4.05
CA ASN A 292 -9.54 23.37 4.29
C ASN A 292 -8.96 23.90 5.63
N ASP A 293 -8.74 23.05 6.62
CA ASP A 293 -8.12 23.45 7.89
C ASP A 293 -6.59 23.57 7.81
N PHE A 294 -5.99 23.40 6.63
CA PHE A 294 -4.56 23.40 6.40
C PHE A 294 -4.13 24.49 5.42
N ASP A 295 -2.87 24.93 5.54
CA ASP A 295 -2.20 25.83 4.62
C ASP A 295 -0.94 25.18 4.05
N ILE A 296 -0.65 25.50 2.78
CA ILE A 296 0.61 25.12 2.11
C ILE A 296 1.61 26.25 2.31
N GLN A 297 2.78 25.94 2.87
CA GLN A 297 3.89 26.87 3.06
C GLN A 297 5.12 26.37 2.30
N LEU A 298 5.66 27.17 1.38
CA LEU A 298 6.92 26.85 0.70
C LEU A 298 8.08 27.02 1.68
N PHE A 299 8.93 26.00 1.82
CA PHE A 299 10.14 26.07 2.63
C PHE A 299 11.38 26.30 1.78
N ALA A 300 11.56 25.53 0.71
CA ALA A 300 12.68 25.65 -0.22
C ALA A 300 12.22 25.29 -1.64
N ALA A 301 12.85 25.87 -2.65
CA ALA A 301 12.55 25.61 -4.07
C ALA A 301 13.82 25.82 -4.93
N GLU A 302 13.70 25.53 -6.21
CA GLU A 302 14.70 25.90 -7.21
C GLU A 302 15.03 27.41 -7.21
N PRO A 303 16.30 27.81 -7.47
CA PRO A 303 17.46 26.96 -7.80
C PRO A 303 18.21 26.40 -6.59
N ASP A 304 17.79 26.70 -5.36
CA ASP A 304 18.53 26.32 -4.15
C ASP A 304 18.48 24.81 -3.87
N ILE A 305 17.40 24.16 -4.30
CA ILE A 305 17.22 22.70 -4.33
C ILE A 305 16.64 22.26 -5.69
N THR A 306 16.89 21.02 -6.09
CA THR A 306 16.28 20.39 -7.28
C THR A 306 16.03 18.90 -6.98
N ASN A 307 15.08 18.24 -7.63
CA ASN A 307 14.88 16.79 -7.57
C ASN A 307 15.07 16.16 -6.15
N PRO A 308 14.37 16.65 -5.11
CA PRO A 308 14.49 16.10 -3.77
C PRO A 308 13.90 14.68 -3.73
N ILE A 309 14.71 13.68 -3.38
CA ILE A 309 14.29 12.26 -3.29
C ILE A 309 13.87 11.89 -1.87
N ALA A 310 14.64 12.32 -0.87
CA ALA A 310 14.41 11.99 0.53
C ALA A 310 14.72 13.16 1.46
N MET A 311 14.01 13.22 2.59
CA MET A 311 14.20 14.20 3.64
C MET A 311 14.58 13.50 4.96
N ALA A 312 15.26 14.21 5.84
CA ALA A 312 15.48 13.84 7.24
C ALA A 312 15.77 15.10 8.07
N TRP A 313 15.71 15.02 9.40
CA TRP A 313 16.11 16.12 10.29
C TRP A 313 17.17 15.68 11.30
N ASP A 314 18.13 16.57 11.55
CA ASP A 314 19.13 16.37 12.61
C ASP A 314 18.59 16.74 13.99
N GLU A 315 19.37 16.49 15.05
CA GLU A 315 18.99 16.82 16.42
C GLU A 315 18.85 18.33 16.71
N ARG A 316 19.15 19.20 15.74
CA ARG A 316 18.93 20.65 15.80
C ARG A 316 17.65 21.07 15.07
N GLY A 317 16.93 20.13 14.47
CA GLY A 317 15.70 20.37 13.71
C GLY A 317 15.95 20.95 12.31
N ARG A 318 17.17 20.88 11.77
CA ARG A 318 17.48 21.35 10.42
C ARG A 318 17.05 20.32 9.39
N LEU A 319 16.51 20.75 8.25
CA LEU A 319 16.14 19.85 7.17
C LEU A 319 17.39 19.41 6.40
N TRP A 320 17.51 18.11 6.16
CA TRP A 320 18.49 17.52 5.26
C TRP A 320 17.76 16.93 4.06
N VAL A 321 18.25 17.19 2.85
CA VAL A 321 17.65 16.74 1.60
C VAL A 321 18.66 15.92 0.79
N VAL A 322 18.26 14.71 0.39
CA VAL A 322 18.93 13.96 -0.67
C VAL A 322 18.49 14.54 -2.00
N GLU A 323 19.45 15.05 -2.76
CA GLU A 323 19.25 15.73 -4.01
C GLU A 323 19.89 14.92 -5.15
N SER A 324 19.12 14.62 -6.21
CA SER A 324 19.63 13.83 -7.33
C SER A 324 19.47 14.50 -8.68
N VAL A 325 20.60 14.66 -9.37
CA VAL A 325 20.71 15.13 -10.75
C VAL A 325 21.13 14.01 -11.70
N ASP A 326 21.73 12.94 -11.17
CA ASP A 326 22.18 11.79 -11.96
C ASP A 326 21.06 10.73 -12.13
N TYR A 327 20.04 10.71 -11.27
CA TYR A 327 18.89 9.80 -11.41
C TYR A 327 18.05 10.11 -12.66
N PRO A 328 17.52 9.10 -13.38
CA PRO A 328 17.72 7.67 -13.16
C PRO A 328 18.84 7.04 -13.99
N ASN A 329 19.42 7.74 -14.98
CA ASN A 329 20.22 7.09 -16.03
C ASN A 329 21.73 7.32 -15.95
N THR A 330 22.21 8.28 -15.17
CA THR A 330 23.62 8.73 -15.21
C THR A 330 24.47 8.00 -14.17
N PHE A 331 24.51 6.67 -14.24
CA PHE A 331 25.34 5.85 -13.34
C PHE A 331 26.83 5.99 -13.72
N LYS A 332 27.67 6.45 -12.79
CA LYS A 332 29.11 6.62 -13.05
C LYS A 332 29.91 5.54 -12.32
N GLU A 333 30.22 4.47 -13.05
CA GLU A 333 30.84 3.27 -12.49
C GLU A 333 32.24 3.49 -11.92
N THR A 334 33.09 4.44 -12.39
CA THR A 334 34.44 4.55 -11.79
C THR A 334 35.36 5.77 -12.06
N ASP A 335 35.16 6.72 -13.00
CA ASP A 335 36.21 7.73 -13.27
C ASP A 335 35.72 9.15 -13.66
N GLY A 336 34.49 9.50 -13.30
CA GLY A 336 33.96 10.87 -13.42
C GLY A 336 33.24 11.27 -12.14
N ALA A 337 33.26 12.55 -11.77
CA ALA A 337 32.57 13.00 -10.56
C ALA A 337 31.05 12.75 -10.71
N ALA A 338 30.48 11.86 -9.88
CA ALA A 338 29.05 11.84 -9.64
C ALA A 338 28.62 13.21 -9.07
N ASN A 339 27.36 13.58 -9.24
CA ASN A 339 26.91 14.96 -9.03
C ASN A 339 25.86 15.08 -7.92
N ASP A 340 25.30 13.97 -7.46
CA ASP A 340 24.27 13.97 -6.42
C ASP A 340 24.87 14.38 -5.08
N ARG A 341 24.00 14.97 -4.25
CA ARG A 341 24.41 15.68 -3.04
C ARG A 341 23.41 15.55 -1.92
N ILE A 342 23.90 15.75 -0.71
CA ILE A 342 23.09 15.93 0.49
C ILE A 342 23.27 17.36 0.94
N LYS A 343 22.16 18.10 1.04
CA LYS A 343 22.13 19.50 1.47
C LYS A 343 21.43 19.65 2.81
N ILE A 344 21.94 20.56 3.64
CA ILE A 344 21.28 21.05 4.84
C ILE A 344 20.61 22.38 4.50
N CYS A 345 19.31 22.47 4.78
CA CYS A 345 18.48 23.66 4.55
C CYS A 345 18.07 24.24 5.91
N GLU A 346 18.42 25.51 6.14
CA GLU A 346 18.20 26.22 7.41
C GLU A 346 17.37 27.49 7.20
N ASP A 347 16.38 27.69 8.08
CA ASP A 347 15.68 28.94 8.30
C ASP A 347 16.38 29.67 9.46
N THR A 348 17.20 30.67 9.15
CA THR A 348 18.04 31.37 10.13
C THR A 348 17.39 32.63 10.69
N ASP A 349 16.36 33.15 10.05
CA ASP A 349 15.60 34.33 10.51
C ASP A 349 14.22 34.01 11.13
N GLY A 350 13.74 32.76 10.98
CA GLY A 350 12.52 32.25 11.57
C GLY A 350 11.24 32.60 10.81
N ASP A 351 11.34 33.00 9.53
CA ASP A 351 10.18 33.34 8.69
C ASP A 351 9.44 32.12 8.12
N GLY A 352 9.97 30.91 8.32
CA GLY A 352 9.42 29.65 7.86
C GLY A 352 9.96 29.19 6.50
N LYS A 353 11.00 29.83 5.96
CA LYS A 353 11.68 29.47 4.70
C LYS A 353 13.17 29.26 4.92
N ALA A 354 13.76 28.40 4.11
CA ALA A 354 15.21 28.24 4.12
C ALA A 354 15.89 29.46 3.47
N ASP A 355 16.88 30.02 4.17
CA ASP A 355 17.72 31.13 3.69
C ASP A 355 19.22 30.74 3.62
N LYS A 356 19.59 29.58 4.18
CA LYS A 356 20.95 29.05 4.15
C LYS A 356 20.96 27.60 3.71
N PHE A 357 21.85 27.30 2.77
CA PHE A 357 22.04 25.98 2.17
C PHE A 357 23.50 25.55 2.29
N THR A 358 23.75 24.39 2.91
CA THR A 358 25.11 23.84 3.10
C THR A 358 25.19 22.47 2.45
N VAL A 359 26.20 22.22 1.61
CA VAL A 359 26.45 20.89 1.04
C VAL A 359 27.21 20.06 2.07
N PHE A 360 26.55 19.07 2.67
CA PHE A 360 27.18 18.16 3.62
C PHE A 360 28.06 17.12 2.92
N ALA A 361 27.54 16.55 1.84
CA ALA A 361 28.25 15.56 1.02
C ALA A 361 27.87 15.73 -0.45
N ASP A 362 28.88 15.69 -1.32
CA ASP A 362 28.73 15.64 -2.78
C ASP A 362 29.31 14.33 -3.34
N LYS A 363 29.31 14.20 -4.68
CA LYS A 363 29.87 13.06 -5.41
C LYS A 363 29.23 11.73 -5.04
N LEU A 364 27.91 11.77 -4.85
CA LEU A 364 27.09 10.60 -4.56
C LEU A 364 26.53 10.03 -5.86
N ASN A 365 26.35 8.71 -5.91
CA ASN A 365 25.85 8.03 -7.10
C ASN A 365 24.43 7.53 -6.82
N ILE A 366 23.42 8.32 -7.20
CA ILE A 366 22.00 7.98 -7.05
C ILE A 366 21.65 7.54 -5.61
N PRO A 367 21.86 8.40 -4.59
CA PRO A 367 21.36 8.16 -3.25
C PRO A 367 19.82 8.20 -3.24
N THR A 368 19.21 7.24 -2.57
CA THR A 368 17.74 7.09 -2.51
C THR A 368 17.16 7.37 -1.12
N SER A 369 17.99 7.34 -0.08
CA SER A 369 17.56 7.58 1.31
C SER A 369 18.75 7.83 2.23
N MET A 370 18.48 8.45 3.39
CA MET A 370 19.46 8.64 4.46
C MET A 370 18.81 8.51 5.83
N VAL A 371 19.59 8.09 6.83
CA VAL A 371 19.15 8.00 8.23
C VAL A 371 20.29 8.40 9.17
N PHE A 372 19.98 9.18 10.20
CA PHE A 372 20.97 9.60 11.20
C PHE A 372 21.29 8.49 12.19
N SER A 373 22.59 8.25 12.42
CA SER A 373 23.08 7.32 13.43
C SER A 373 24.56 7.54 13.76
N ASN A 374 24.98 7.20 14.98
CA ASN A 374 26.38 7.22 15.44
C ASN A 374 27.09 8.59 15.22
N GLY A 375 26.31 9.68 15.33
CA GLY A 375 26.76 11.05 15.06
C GLY A 375 27.06 11.37 13.60
N GLY A 376 26.53 10.59 12.66
CA GLY A 376 26.60 10.82 11.21
C GLY A 376 25.31 10.35 10.53
N ILE A 377 25.40 9.98 9.26
CA ILE A 377 24.29 9.42 8.46
C ILE A 377 24.71 8.13 7.75
N ILE A 378 23.76 7.22 7.58
CA ILE A 378 23.88 6.09 6.64
C ILE A 378 23.08 6.46 5.39
N VAL A 379 23.71 6.35 4.23
CA VAL A 379 23.13 6.67 2.92
C VAL A 379 22.92 5.39 2.13
N SER A 380 21.72 5.19 1.61
CA SER A 380 21.39 4.13 0.66
C SER A 380 21.73 4.58 -0.76
N MET A 381 22.73 3.96 -1.40
CA MET A 381 23.10 4.25 -2.79
C MET A 381 23.68 3.01 -3.51
N ALA A 382 22.86 2.28 -4.27
CA ALA A 382 23.32 1.03 -4.89
C ALA A 382 24.61 1.20 -5.73
N PRO A 383 25.61 0.31 -5.60
CA PRO A 383 25.56 -0.99 -4.93
C PRO A 383 25.89 -0.97 -3.42
N ASP A 384 26.14 0.20 -2.84
CA ASP A 384 26.74 0.37 -1.52
C ASP A 384 25.86 1.15 -0.54
N PHE A 385 25.86 0.73 0.72
CA PHE A 385 25.47 1.62 1.81
C PHE A 385 26.72 2.27 2.38
N VAL A 386 26.66 3.59 2.57
CA VAL A 386 27.81 4.38 3.01
C VAL A 386 27.48 5.18 4.26
N PHE A 387 28.31 5.02 5.28
CA PHE A 387 28.29 5.84 6.48
C PHE A 387 29.12 7.11 6.26
N MET A 388 28.56 8.27 6.60
CA MET A 388 29.20 9.57 6.45
C MET A 388 29.08 10.39 7.72
N LYS A 389 30.11 11.16 8.06
CA LYS A 389 30.14 11.91 9.33
C LYS A 389 31.03 13.14 9.27
N ASP A 390 30.55 14.24 9.85
CA ASP A 390 31.34 15.41 10.23
C ASP A 390 32.01 15.17 11.60
N THR A 391 33.31 15.44 11.67
CA THR A 391 34.12 15.27 12.89
C THR A 391 34.65 16.58 13.46
N ASN A 392 34.50 17.69 12.73
CA ASN A 392 35.10 18.97 13.05
C ASN A 392 34.06 20.09 13.32
N GLY A 393 32.80 19.88 12.94
CA GLY A 393 31.67 20.78 13.19
C GLY A 393 31.44 21.84 12.12
N ASP A 394 32.02 21.69 10.93
CA ASP A 394 31.82 22.58 9.77
C ASP A 394 30.62 22.20 8.90
N ASP A 395 29.84 21.19 9.31
CA ASP A 395 28.70 20.63 8.57
C ASP A 395 29.11 20.00 7.21
N VAL A 396 30.34 19.47 7.10
CA VAL A 396 30.86 18.72 5.93
C VAL A 396 31.32 17.32 6.35
N ALA A 397 31.05 16.31 5.50
CA ALA A 397 31.46 14.94 5.78
C ALA A 397 32.99 14.72 5.66
N ASP A 398 33.66 14.52 6.80
CA ASP A 398 35.07 14.13 6.90
C ASP A 398 35.28 12.62 6.69
N VAL A 399 34.31 11.81 7.10
CA VAL A 399 34.36 10.35 7.04
C VAL A 399 33.40 9.85 5.96
N ARG A 400 33.84 8.86 5.17
CA ARG A 400 33.03 8.10 4.22
C ARG A 400 33.46 6.64 4.24
N GLU A 401 32.58 5.74 4.67
CA GLU A 401 32.85 4.31 4.84
C GLU A 401 31.76 3.45 4.20
N VAL A 402 32.13 2.51 3.33
CA VAL A 402 31.19 1.50 2.80
C VAL A 402 30.93 0.46 3.89
N ILE A 403 29.70 0.37 4.36
CA ILE A 403 29.30 -0.56 5.45
C ILE A 403 28.59 -1.81 4.93
N MET A 404 28.08 -1.79 3.70
CA MET A 404 27.38 -2.90 3.08
C MET A 404 27.44 -2.79 1.56
N THR A 405 27.68 -3.90 0.86
CA THR A 405 27.71 -3.96 -0.60
C THR A 405 26.90 -5.14 -1.11
N GLY A 406 26.39 -5.05 -2.34
CA GLY A 406 25.60 -6.11 -2.99
C GLY A 406 24.19 -5.70 -3.38
N TRP A 407 23.85 -4.41 -3.26
CA TRP A 407 22.56 -3.88 -3.72
C TRP A 407 22.50 -3.84 -5.25
N GLY A 408 21.41 -4.31 -5.82
CA GLY A 408 21.25 -4.42 -7.26
C GLY A 408 21.12 -3.06 -7.95
N LYS A 409 21.69 -2.97 -9.16
CA LYS A 409 21.69 -1.78 -10.03
C LYS A 409 20.98 -2.00 -11.36
N ASN A 410 20.33 -3.15 -11.52
CA ASN A 410 19.72 -3.55 -12.78
C ASN A 410 18.55 -2.63 -13.16
N ASP A 411 17.91 -2.04 -12.16
CA ASP A 411 16.90 -1.01 -12.32
C ASP A 411 17.01 0.01 -11.17
N THR A 412 17.29 1.28 -11.52
CA THR A 412 17.54 2.34 -10.53
C THR A 412 16.30 2.79 -9.78
N HIS A 413 15.08 2.55 -10.29
CA HIS A 413 13.86 2.83 -9.51
C HIS A 413 13.45 1.67 -8.62
N ALA A 414 14.11 0.51 -8.68
CA ALA A 414 13.76 -0.67 -7.90
C ALA A 414 14.84 -1.06 -6.88
N GLY A 415 15.66 -0.11 -6.45
CA GLY A 415 16.75 -0.31 -5.50
C GLY A 415 16.33 -0.23 -4.02
N PRO A 416 17.32 -0.20 -3.10
CA PRO A 416 17.07 0.04 -1.68
C PRO A 416 16.57 1.46 -1.44
N SER A 417 15.69 1.65 -0.45
CA SER A 417 15.17 2.98 -0.10
C SER A 417 14.59 3.02 1.34
N ASN A 418 14.12 4.20 1.75
CA ASN A 418 13.43 4.48 3.01
C ASN A 418 14.12 3.93 4.27
N LEU A 419 15.38 4.33 4.49
CA LEU A 419 16.07 4.02 5.73
C LEU A 419 15.46 4.78 6.91
N GLN A 420 15.13 4.07 8.00
CA GLN A 420 14.57 4.66 9.22
C GLN A 420 15.20 4.06 10.47
N TYR A 421 15.39 4.86 11.51
CA TYR A 421 15.82 4.38 12.83
C TYR A 421 14.60 3.82 13.57
N GLY A 422 14.60 2.52 13.84
CA GLY A 422 13.50 1.80 14.48
C GLY A 422 13.53 1.86 16.00
N PHE A 423 12.38 1.60 16.61
CA PHE A 423 12.23 1.51 18.07
C PHE A 423 13.16 0.46 18.68
N ASP A 424 13.48 -0.60 17.96
CA ASP A 424 14.40 -1.66 18.38
C ASP A 424 15.89 -1.27 18.35
N ASN A 425 16.19 0.00 18.06
CA ASN A 425 17.53 0.56 17.88
C ASN A 425 18.28 -0.04 16.68
N LYS A 426 17.54 -0.50 15.67
CA LYS A 426 18.05 -0.95 14.38
C LYS A 426 17.67 0.03 13.28
N ILE A 427 18.40 -0.02 12.18
CA ILE A 427 18.06 0.64 10.94
C ILE A 427 17.16 -0.30 10.13
N TRP A 428 15.99 0.18 9.77
CA TRP A 428 15.02 -0.49 8.91
C TRP A 428 15.09 0.10 7.51
N GLY A 429 14.78 -0.72 6.50
CA GLY A 429 14.69 -0.26 5.12
C GLY A 429 13.93 -1.24 4.23
N VAL A 430 13.67 -0.82 3.01
CA VAL A 430 12.98 -1.62 1.99
C VAL A 430 13.83 -1.70 0.71
N ASN A 431 13.51 -2.68 -0.13
CA ASN A 431 14.14 -2.89 -1.44
C ASN A 431 13.09 -3.22 -2.49
N GLY A 432 13.24 -2.65 -3.69
CA GLY A 432 12.51 -3.08 -4.88
C GLY A 432 13.13 -4.34 -5.53
N TYR A 433 12.61 -4.73 -6.69
CA TYR A 433 13.00 -5.96 -7.37
C TYR A 433 14.42 -5.97 -7.96
N SER A 434 15.18 -4.86 -7.93
CA SER A 434 16.60 -4.88 -8.32
C SER A 434 17.42 -5.80 -7.43
N GLY A 435 16.91 -6.11 -6.23
CA GLY A 435 17.45 -7.19 -5.42
C GLY A 435 18.66 -6.81 -4.58
N PHE A 436 19.06 -7.77 -3.77
CA PHE A 436 20.33 -7.81 -3.10
C PHE A 436 20.98 -9.17 -3.40
N ARG A 437 22.25 -9.15 -3.76
CA ARG A 437 23.07 -10.36 -3.90
C ARG A 437 24.48 -10.07 -3.40
N GLY A 438 24.80 -10.56 -2.22
CA GLY A 438 26.06 -10.27 -1.57
C GLY A 438 26.29 -11.09 -0.31
N THR A 439 27.34 -10.74 0.41
CA THR A 439 27.69 -11.35 1.70
C THR A 439 27.71 -10.26 2.75
N ILE A 440 27.01 -10.48 3.87
CA ILE A 440 27.01 -9.58 5.03
C ILE A 440 27.47 -10.41 6.23
N GLU A 441 28.54 -9.96 6.90
CA GLU A 441 29.14 -10.69 8.03
C GLU A 441 29.47 -12.16 7.72
N GLY A 442 29.97 -12.43 6.51
CA GLY A 442 30.29 -13.78 6.05
C GLY A 442 29.08 -14.66 5.70
N LYS A 443 27.85 -14.15 5.83
CA LYS A 443 26.61 -14.85 5.47
C LYS A 443 26.11 -14.41 4.08
N PRO A 444 25.84 -15.34 3.16
CA PRO A 444 25.29 -14.99 1.85
C PRO A 444 23.81 -14.61 1.96
N TYR A 445 23.40 -13.56 1.26
CA TYR A 445 22.00 -13.18 1.08
C TYR A 445 21.69 -13.01 -0.40
N ASN A 446 20.50 -13.44 -0.82
CA ASN A 446 20.01 -13.28 -2.18
C ASN A 446 18.49 -13.14 -2.18
N PHE A 447 17.97 -11.92 -2.23
CA PHE A 447 16.53 -11.64 -2.23
C PHE A 447 16.18 -10.58 -3.28
N GLY A 448 14.94 -10.61 -3.78
CA GLY A 448 14.42 -9.61 -4.72
C GLY A 448 13.96 -8.35 -3.98
N GLN A 449 12.68 -8.28 -3.67
CA GLN A 449 12.06 -7.14 -3.01
C GLN A 449 11.60 -7.49 -1.58
N GLY A 450 11.52 -6.50 -0.69
CA GLY A 450 10.99 -6.71 0.65
C GLY A 450 11.50 -5.74 1.69
N VAL A 451 11.37 -6.14 2.96
CA VAL A 451 11.77 -5.36 4.15
C VAL A 451 12.88 -6.05 4.92
N TYR A 452 13.80 -5.25 5.45
CA TYR A 452 14.96 -5.71 6.21
C TYR A 452 15.29 -4.76 7.37
N HIS A 453 16.12 -5.22 8.30
CA HIS A 453 16.74 -4.37 9.31
C HIS A 453 18.19 -4.79 9.61
N PHE A 454 19.00 -3.90 10.17
CA PHE A 454 20.36 -4.15 10.63
C PHE A 454 20.76 -3.16 11.74
N LYS A 455 21.81 -3.44 12.51
CA LYS A 455 22.32 -2.50 13.52
C LYS A 455 22.97 -1.27 12.88
N PRO A 456 23.02 -0.12 13.57
CA PRO A 456 23.71 1.09 13.12
C PRO A 456 25.14 0.93 12.58
N ASP A 457 25.85 -0.14 12.93
CA ASP A 457 27.21 -0.44 12.46
C ASP A 457 27.25 -1.40 11.25
N GLY A 458 26.10 -1.64 10.59
CA GLY A 458 25.98 -2.54 9.44
C GLY A 458 25.80 -4.02 9.79
N LYS A 459 25.87 -4.40 11.07
CA LYS A 459 25.82 -5.80 11.53
C LYS A 459 24.41 -6.31 11.81
N GLU A 460 24.29 -7.61 12.06
CA GLU A 460 23.05 -8.31 12.39
C GLU A 460 21.93 -8.08 11.37
N PHE A 461 22.30 -8.10 10.09
CA PHE A 461 21.34 -7.97 9.01
C PHE A 461 20.31 -9.11 9.02
N ALA A 462 19.04 -8.75 8.94
CA ALA A 462 17.94 -9.69 8.79
C ALA A 462 17.01 -9.24 7.67
N TYR A 463 16.82 -10.13 6.70
CA TYR A 463 15.70 -10.06 5.78
C TYR A 463 14.44 -10.57 6.47
N LEU A 464 13.36 -9.79 6.42
CA LEU A 464 12.16 -10.04 7.23
C LEU A 464 11.01 -10.62 6.43
N GLY A 465 10.84 -10.22 5.17
CA GLY A 465 9.78 -10.74 4.31
C GLY A 465 9.68 -10.04 2.98
N SER A 466 9.16 -10.76 1.98
CA SER A 466 8.96 -10.24 0.64
C SER A 466 7.72 -9.35 0.57
N SER A 467 7.81 -8.28 -0.20
CA SER A 467 6.69 -7.43 -0.60
C SER A 467 6.15 -7.86 -1.97
N SER A 468 5.04 -7.23 -2.40
CA SER A 468 4.34 -7.58 -3.65
C SER A 468 5.07 -7.12 -4.92
N ASN A 469 5.82 -6.02 -4.86
CA ASN A 469 6.47 -5.39 -6.01
C ASN A 469 7.56 -4.40 -5.54
N ASN A 470 7.95 -3.46 -6.40
CA ASN A 470 8.83 -2.35 -6.08
C ASN A 470 8.33 -1.55 -4.87
N THR A 471 9.14 -1.49 -3.82
CA THR A 471 8.73 -1.01 -2.50
C THR A 471 9.43 0.31 -2.18
N TRP A 472 8.63 1.36 -2.01
CA TRP A 472 9.08 2.73 -1.73
C TRP A 472 8.41 3.35 -0.49
N GLY A 473 7.56 2.61 0.22
CA GLY A 473 6.99 3.05 1.47
C GLY A 473 7.48 2.23 2.64
N LEU A 474 7.86 2.93 3.72
CA LEU A 474 8.05 2.37 5.04
C LEU A 474 7.49 3.36 6.06
N GLY A 475 6.78 2.86 7.08
CA GLY A 475 6.25 3.70 8.15
C GLY A 475 6.09 2.93 9.45
N MET A 476 6.17 3.65 10.56
CA MET A 476 6.01 3.09 11.90
C MET A 476 5.00 3.90 12.72
N THR A 477 4.13 3.20 13.43
CA THR A 477 3.27 3.81 14.45
C THR A 477 4.03 4.01 15.75
N GLU A 478 3.53 4.89 16.63
CA GLU A 478 4.12 5.22 17.93
C GLU A 478 4.18 4.04 18.92
N ASP A 479 3.41 3.00 18.64
CA ASP A 479 3.39 1.73 19.37
C ASP A 479 4.13 0.61 18.61
N ASN A 480 5.03 0.94 17.67
CA ASN A 480 5.93 0.03 16.96
C ASN A 480 5.21 -1.03 16.10
N ASN A 481 4.30 -0.60 15.22
CA ASN A 481 3.78 -1.42 14.12
C ASN A 481 4.33 -0.89 12.81
N VAL A 482 4.67 -1.78 11.88
CA VAL A 482 5.38 -1.43 10.65
C VAL A 482 4.46 -1.61 9.44
N PHE A 483 4.48 -0.62 8.56
CA PHE A 483 3.66 -0.56 7.36
C PHE A 483 4.50 -0.20 6.14
N LEU A 484 3.98 -0.56 4.96
CA LEU A 484 4.67 -0.42 3.69
C LEU A 484 3.70 0.03 2.59
N SER A 485 4.23 0.59 1.52
CA SER A 485 3.55 0.74 0.23
C SER A 485 4.44 0.22 -0.90
N THR A 486 3.81 -0.29 -1.95
CA THR A 486 4.48 -0.75 -3.17
C THR A 486 3.76 -0.25 -4.41
N ALA A 487 4.48 -0.24 -5.52
CA ALA A 487 3.93 0.02 -6.84
C ALA A 487 2.82 -1.00 -7.22
N ASN A 488 1.96 -0.61 -8.16
CA ASN A 488 0.95 -1.47 -8.79
C ASN A 488 -0.14 -1.97 -7.82
N ASN A 489 -0.88 -1.01 -7.23
CA ASN A 489 -2.02 -1.22 -6.33
C ASN A 489 -1.67 -2.04 -5.08
N THR A 490 -0.67 -1.61 -4.32
CA THR A 490 -0.52 -1.97 -2.91
C THR A 490 -0.13 -0.71 -2.14
N HIS A 491 -1.03 0.26 -2.08
CA HIS A 491 -0.73 1.55 -1.44
C HIS A 491 -0.63 1.43 0.08
N SER A 492 -1.07 0.33 0.67
CA SER A 492 -0.96 0.04 2.09
C SER A 492 -0.78 -1.46 2.36
N ALA A 493 0.27 -1.81 3.12
CA ALA A 493 0.54 -3.15 3.59
C ALA A 493 1.01 -3.14 5.05
N TYR A 494 0.68 -4.19 5.79
CA TYR A 494 1.09 -4.39 7.18
C TYR A 494 2.18 -5.47 7.27
N TYR A 495 3.30 -5.16 7.93
CA TYR A 495 4.30 -6.14 8.32
C TYR A 495 3.96 -6.75 9.69
N SER A 496 3.63 -8.03 9.69
CA SER A 496 3.12 -8.71 10.89
C SER A 496 4.21 -9.41 11.71
N MET A 497 5.01 -10.26 11.06
CA MET A 497 6.07 -11.05 11.68
C MET A 497 7.04 -11.57 10.61
N PRO A 498 8.26 -12.03 10.99
CA PRO A 498 9.23 -12.57 10.04
C PRO A 498 8.66 -13.72 9.20
N ALA A 499 8.93 -13.71 7.89
CA ALA A 499 8.44 -14.71 6.94
C ALA A 499 8.84 -16.14 7.30
N LYS A 500 9.99 -16.34 7.97
CA LYS A 500 10.39 -17.65 8.52
C LYS A 500 9.34 -18.29 9.45
N TYR A 501 8.50 -17.49 10.10
CA TYR A 501 7.43 -17.98 10.98
C TYR A 501 6.16 -18.38 10.21
N LEU A 502 6.07 -18.06 8.93
CA LEU A 502 4.88 -18.28 8.08
C LEU A 502 5.08 -19.33 6.98
N GLN A 503 6.29 -19.87 6.80
CA GLN A 503 6.61 -20.79 5.70
C GLN A 503 5.89 -22.14 5.75
N ARG A 504 5.51 -22.58 6.96
CA ARG A 504 4.82 -23.86 7.16
C ARG A 504 3.31 -23.66 7.12
N SER A 505 2.64 -24.53 6.38
CA SER A 505 1.18 -24.58 6.35
C SER A 505 0.61 -25.30 7.58
N VAL A 506 -0.54 -24.81 8.06
CA VAL A 506 -1.36 -25.43 9.10
C VAL A 506 -2.83 -25.26 8.71
N GLY A 507 -3.64 -26.29 8.93
CA GLY A 507 -5.06 -26.30 8.56
C GLY A 507 -5.31 -26.57 7.08
N ASP A 508 -6.46 -26.09 6.60
CA ASP A 508 -6.94 -26.29 5.22
C ASP A 508 -6.07 -25.49 4.21
N PRO A 509 -5.40 -26.15 3.25
CA PRO A 509 -4.57 -25.49 2.24
C PRO A 509 -5.34 -24.56 1.29
N ASP A 510 -6.67 -24.65 1.25
CA ASP A 510 -7.53 -23.76 0.45
C ASP A 510 -7.93 -22.46 1.19
N GLN A 511 -7.55 -22.30 2.47
CA GLN A 511 -7.76 -21.04 3.22
C GLN A 511 -6.76 -19.95 2.79
N PRO A 512 -7.20 -18.68 2.61
CA PRO A 512 -6.30 -17.57 2.33
C PRO A 512 -5.23 -17.43 3.42
N SER A 513 -3.96 -17.61 3.08
CA SER A 513 -2.85 -17.45 4.01
C SER A 513 -2.45 -15.98 4.11
N ILE A 514 -2.33 -15.46 5.33
CA ILE A 514 -1.64 -14.18 5.57
C ILE A 514 -0.18 -14.26 5.14
N GLN A 515 0.39 -13.11 4.78
CA GLN A 515 1.79 -12.95 4.37
C GLN A 515 2.54 -12.15 5.44
N ALA A 516 3.87 -12.22 5.41
CA ALA A 516 4.71 -11.41 6.31
C ALA A 516 4.45 -9.91 6.11
N VAL A 517 4.47 -9.48 4.84
CA VAL A 517 3.96 -8.20 4.36
C VAL A 517 2.63 -8.47 3.68
N HIS A 518 1.53 -8.08 4.31
CA HIS A 518 0.19 -8.35 3.81
C HIS A 518 -0.46 -7.07 3.32
N LYS A 519 -1.02 -7.11 2.10
CA LYS A 519 -1.77 -5.99 1.53
C LYS A 519 -3.04 -5.72 2.36
N ILE A 520 -3.30 -4.45 2.66
CA ILE A 520 -4.44 -4.00 3.48
C ILE A 520 -5.26 -2.87 2.84
N ASP A 521 -5.00 -2.52 1.57
CA ASP A 521 -5.76 -1.52 0.79
C ASP A 521 -7.29 -1.70 0.95
N GLY A 522 -8.00 -0.60 1.25
CA GLY A 522 -9.45 -0.58 1.36
C GLY A 522 -10.18 -0.31 0.04
N HIS A 523 -9.45 0.09 -1.01
CA HIS A 523 -9.99 0.51 -2.29
C HIS A 523 -8.98 0.40 -3.44
N TYR A 524 -9.47 0.57 -4.67
CA TYR A 524 -8.64 0.61 -5.88
C TYR A 524 -8.41 2.05 -6.38
N ASP A 525 -9.46 2.87 -6.38
CA ASP A 525 -9.52 4.15 -7.09
C ASP A 525 -8.72 5.25 -6.38
N ALA A 526 -7.81 5.87 -7.10
CA ALA A 526 -7.13 7.07 -6.65
C ALA A 526 -7.88 8.34 -7.11
N HIS A 527 -7.91 9.36 -6.25
CA HIS A 527 -8.80 10.51 -6.41
C HIS A 527 -8.12 11.70 -7.08
N SER A 528 -7.68 11.57 -8.33
CA SER A 528 -7.01 12.67 -9.06
C SER A 528 -7.89 13.91 -9.23
N MET A 529 -7.28 15.10 -9.17
CA MET A 529 -7.94 16.40 -9.43
C MET A 529 -7.81 16.86 -10.90
N THR A 530 -7.16 16.06 -11.73
CA THR A 530 -6.97 16.31 -13.16
C THR A 530 -7.16 15.02 -13.93
N PRO A 531 -7.73 15.05 -15.13
CA PRO A 531 -7.84 13.83 -15.92
C PRO A 531 -6.53 13.51 -16.67
N ASN A 532 -5.51 14.38 -16.58
CA ASN A 532 -4.25 14.29 -17.30
C ASN A 532 -3.25 13.37 -16.59
N LEU A 533 -3.62 12.12 -16.37
CA LEU A 533 -2.81 11.15 -15.62
C LEU A 533 -1.53 10.77 -16.38
N ARG A 534 -0.47 10.46 -15.63
CA ARG A 534 0.87 10.13 -16.14
C ARG A 534 1.27 8.69 -15.78
N GLN A 535 0.29 7.77 -15.76
CA GLN A 535 0.48 6.38 -15.31
C GLN A 535 0.70 5.42 -16.48
N VAL A 536 1.67 4.51 -16.38
CA VAL A 536 1.91 3.49 -17.42
C VAL A 536 1.08 2.22 -17.24
N ASP A 537 0.71 1.92 -16.01
CA ASP A 537 -0.13 0.80 -15.61
C ASP A 537 -1.15 1.24 -14.54
N VAL A 538 -2.05 0.33 -14.14
CA VAL A 538 -3.06 0.54 -13.09
C VAL A 538 -3.76 1.92 -13.15
N VAL A 539 -4.15 2.34 -14.37
CA VAL A 539 -4.68 3.68 -14.61
C VAL A 539 -5.93 3.94 -13.77
N GLY A 540 -5.94 5.08 -13.07
CA GLY A 540 -6.96 5.45 -12.09
C GLY A 540 -6.74 4.86 -10.69
N GLY A 541 -5.77 3.96 -10.51
CA GLY A 541 -5.32 3.44 -9.20
C GLY A 541 -3.94 3.97 -8.81
N PHE A 542 -3.22 3.24 -7.97
CA PHE A 542 -1.89 3.61 -7.48
C PHE A 542 -0.78 2.86 -8.23
N THR A 543 -0.07 3.54 -9.13
CA THR A 543 1.06 2.98 -9.89
C THR A 543 2.38 3.11 -9.13
N SER A 544 2.58 4.21 -8.41
CA SER A 544 3.84 4.56 -7.76
C SER A 544 3.62 5.02 -6.31
N ALA A 545 2.80 4.27 -5.56
CA ALA A 545 2.58 4.51 -4.14
C ALA A 545 3.92 4.48 -3.36
N ALA A 546 4.46 5.66 -3.10
CA ALA A 546 5.68 5.90 -2.34
C ALA A 546 5.35 6.46 -0.96
N GLY A 547 6.18 6.20 0.04
CA GLY A 547 5.95 6.61 1.43
C GLY A 547 4.82 5.84 2.15
N HIS A 548 4.89 5.81 3.49
CA HIS A 548 3.80 5.33 4.35
C HIS A 548 3.90 5.94 5.77
N HIS A 549 4.33 7.21 5.86
CA HIS A 549 4.60 7.82 7.17
C HIS A 549 3.31 8.20 7.89
N PHE A 550 3.21 7.85 9.17
CA PHE A 550 2.08 8.19 10.01
C PHE A 550 2.18 9.60 10.57
N TYR A 551 1.03 10.23 10.77
CA TYR A 551 0.97 11.44 11.57
C TYR A 551 1.18 11.10 13.06
N THR A 552 2.34 11.49 13.62
CA THR A 552 2.83 11.07 14.95
C THR A 552 3.17 12.25 15.88
N ALA A 553 2.50 13.38 15.67
CA ALA A 553 2.55 14.59 16.52
C ALA A 553 1.15 14.95 17.05
N ARG A 554 1.02 15.97 17.92
CA ARG A 554 -0.29 16.41 18.48
C ARG A 554 -0.76 17.77 17.96
N ASN A 555 -0.12 18.31 16.92
CA ASN A 555 -0.47 19.61 16.35
C ASN A 555 -1.72 19.60 15.47
N TYR A 556 -1.93 18.57 14.66
CA TYR A 556 -3.15 18.35 13.88
C TYR A 556 -4.28 17.82 14.77
N PRO A 557 -5.53 17.78 14.26
CA PRO A 557 -6.64 17.13 14.93
C PRO A 557 -6.39 15.64 15.27
N LYS A 558 -7.06 15.17 16.32
CA LYS A 558 -6.86 13.83 16.90
C LYS A 558 -7.15 12.67 15.95
N GLU A 559 -7.99 12.86 14.94
CA GLU A 559 -8.30 11.85 13.93
C GLU A 559 -7.10 11.46 13.05
N TYR A 560 -6.04 12.28 13.05
CA TYR A 560 -4.77 11.98 12.38
C TYR A 560 -3.83 11.13 13.25
N TRP A 561 -3.87 11.32 14.58
CA TRP A 561 -2.87 10.82 15.51
C TRP A 561 -2.73 9.30 15.46
N ASN A 562 -1.53 8.84 15.12
CA ASN A 562 -1.15 7.43 15.06
C ASN A 562 -2.12 6.54 14.26
N ARG A 563 -2.80 7.13 13.27
CA ARG A 563 -3.89 6.49 12.52
C ARG A 563 -3.86 6.82 11.03
N THR A 564 -3.50 8.04 10.68
CA THR A 564 -3.45 8.49 9.29
C THR A 564 -2.02 8.37 8.77
N ALA A 565 -1.84 7.62 7.68
CA ALA A 565 -0.59 7.52 6.93
C ALA A 565 -0.68 8.34 5.63
N PHE A 566 0.46 8.89 5.20
CA PHE A 566 0.59 9.66 3.97
C PHE A 566 1.31 8.83 2.91
N VAL A 567 0.62 8.58 1.80
CA VAL A 567 1.15 7.81 0.66
C VAL A 567 1.16 8.71 -0.56
N THR A 568 2.33 9.01 -1.09
CA THR A 568 2.51 9.87 -2.27
C THR A 568 2.31 9.07 -3.55
N GLU A 569 1.65 9.67 -4.54
CA GLU A 569 1.45 9.10 -5.87
C GLU A 569 1.80 10.16 -6.94
N PRO A 570 3.08 10.25 -7.33
CA PRO A 570 3.58 11.32 -8.18
C PRO A 570 2.95 11.33 -9.58
N THR A 571 2.62 10.17 -10.14
CA THR A 571 2.10 10.07 -11.52
C THR A 571 0.65 10.58 -11.68
N ILE A 572 -0.08 10.76 -10.58
CA ILE A 572 -1.41 11.39 -10.56
C ILE A 572 -1.49 12.58 -9.60
N ARG A 573 -0.34 12.99 -9.06
CA ARG A 573 -0.12 14.32 -8.47
C ARG A 573 -0.85 14.52 -7.15
N LEU A 574 -0.78 13.52 -6.28
CA LEU A 574 -1.46 13.55 -4.99
C LEU A 574 -0.68 12.90 -3.86
N ILE A 575 -1.12 13.21 -2.65
CA ILE A 575 -0.78 12.54 -1.40
C ILE A 575 -2.09 11.98 -0.85
N HIS A 576 -2.20 10.66 -0.84
CA HIS A 576 -3.34 9.92 -0.29
C HIS A 576 -3.30 9.92 1.23
N LYS A 577 -4.48 10.05 1.83
CA LYS A 577 -4.70 9.96 3.27
C LYS A 577 -5.21 8.55 3.59
N ALA A 578 -4.29 7.62 3.85
CA ALA A 578 -4.63 6.25 4.23
C ALA A 578 -5.04 6.20 5.71
N ILE A 579 -6.31 5.91 6.00
CA ILE A 579 -6.80 5.78 7.38
C ILE A 579 -6.66 4.33 7.81
N ILE A 580 -5.76 4.04 8.75
CA ILE A 580 -5.47 2.67 9.18
C ILE A 580 -6.31 2.31 10.42
N GLU A 581 -7.06 1.22 10.33
CA GLU A 581 -7.94 0.75 11.40
C GLU A 581 -7.57 -0.67 11.84
N ARG A 582 -7.80 -0.99 13.12
CA ARG A 582 -7.61 -2.33 13.66
C ARG A 582 -8.56 -3.32 12.99
N ASP A 583 -8.05 -4.50 12.63
CA ASP A 583 -8.84 -5.64 12.17
C ASP A 583 -8.24 -6.94 12.74
N GLY A 584 -8.87 -7.45 13.80
CA GLY A 584 -8.28 -8.50 14.63
C GLY A 584 -6.96 -8.06 15.26
N ALA A 585 -5.94 -8.93 15.20
CA ALA A 585 -4.57 -8.60 15.57
C ALA A 585 -3.80 -7.80 14.49
N GLY A 586 -4.38 -7.64 13.30
CA GLY A 586 -3.81 -6.87 12.18
C GLY A 586 -4.57 -5.58 11.91
N TYR A 587 -4.63 -5.19 10.64
CA TYR A 587 -5.13 -3.89 10.20
C TYR A 587 -5.80 -3.95 8.83
N LYS A 588 -6.60 -2.92 8.55
CA LYS A 588 -7.16 -2.59 7.23
C LYS A 588 -7.03 -1.10 6.96
N GLU A 589 -6.93 -0.72 5.70
CA GLU A 589 -7.05 0.67 5.28
C GLU A 589 -8.52 1.03 5.01
N LYS A 590 -8.87 2.27 5.33
CA LYS A 590 -10.09 2.94 4.92
C LYS A 590 -9.69 4.16 4.12
N ASP A 591 -10.32 4.32 2.96
CA ASP A 591 -10.12 5.47 2.09
C ASP A 591 -10.41 6.80 2.82
N GLY A 592 -9.37 7.63 2.99
CA GLY A 592 -9.48 8.98 3.52
C GLY A 592 -9.51 10.08 2.47
N TRP A 593 -9.48 9.73 1.17
CA TRP A 593 -9.28 10.64 0.05
C TRP A 593 -7.91 11.34 0.10
N ASN A 594 -7.76 12.47 -0.59
CA ASN A 594 -6.49 13.18 -0.66
C ASN A 594 -6.22 14.00 0.61
N PHE A 595 -4.99 13.95 1.08
CA PHE A 595 -4.44 14.96 1.97
C PHE A 595 -4.04 16.22 1.18
N MET A 596 -3.43 16.02 0.00
CA MET A 596 -2.99 17.06 -0.93
C MET A 596 -3.13 16.56 -2.37
N ALA A 597 -3.60 17.37 -3.31
CA ALA A 597 -3.69 16.98 -4.73
C ALA A 597 -3.60 18.20 -5.66
N SER A 598 -2.96 18.04 -6.81
CA SER A 598 -2.73 19.14 -7.77
C SER A 598 -3.20 18.82 -9.18
N SER A 599 -3.48 19.88 -9.94
CA SER A 599 -3.66 19.82 -11.40
C SER A 599 -2.45 20.32 -12.19
N ASP A 600 -1.43 20.90 -11.53
CA ASP A 600 -0.17 21.27 -12.16
C ASP A 600 0.55 20.03 -12.65
N GLU A 601 0.84 19.94 -13.94
CA GLU A 601 1.35 18.71 -14.54
C GLU A 601 2.73 18.27 -14.05
N TRP A 602 3.47 19.19 -13.44
CA TRP A 602 4.80 18.99 -12.88
C TRP A 602 4.79 18.52 -11.42
N PHE A 603 3.71 18.74 -10.67
CA PHE A 603 3.64 18.36 -9.26
C PHE A 603 3.77 16.85 -9.08
N GLY A 604 4.83 16.42 -8.41
CA GLY A 604 5.24 15.03 -8.28
C GLY A 604 5.78 14.74 -6.87
N PRO A 605 4.90 14.64 -5.86
CA PRO A 605 5.32 14.34 -4.49
C PRO A 605 5.90 12.93 -4.41
N VAL A 606 7.05 12.78 -3.75
CA VAL A 606 7.73 11.48 -3.59
C VAL A 606 8.07 11.11 -2.15
N HIS A 607 7.94 12.06 -1.22
CA HIS A 607 8.07 11.83 0.21
C HIS A 607 7.17 12.80 0.97
N ALA A 608 6.35 12.28 1.88
CA ALA A 608 5.62 13.09 2.87
C ALA A 608 5.76 12.49 4.28
N GLU A 609 6.21 13.29 5.26
CA GLU A 609 6.35 12.84 6.66
C GLU A 609 6.24 13.98 7.68
N VAL A 610 6.08 13.65 8.97
CA VAL A 610 5.96 14.65 10.04
C VAL A 610 7.33 15.18 10.44
N GLY A 611 7.50 16.50 10.33
CA GLY A 611 8.73 17.19 10.72
C GLY A 611 8.80 17.55 12.21
N PRO A 612 9.91 18.17 12.67
CA PRO A 612 10.16 18.51 14.08
C PRO A 612 9.13 19.47 14.68
N ASP A 613 8.47 20.27 13.85
CA ASP A 613 7.45 21.24 14.21
C ASP A 613 6.03 20.66 14.26
N GLY A 614 5.87 19.38 13.93
CA GLY A 614 4.57 18.70 13.86
C GLY A 614 3.77 19.01 12.59
N ALA A 615 4.34 19.74 11.63
CA ALA A 615 3.77 19.88 10.29
C ALA A 615 4.07 18.64 9.44
N VAL A 616 3.29 18.41 8.39
CA VAL A 616 3.63 17.40 7.37
C VAL A 616 4.48 18.08 6.31
N TRP A 617 5.70 17.61 6.12
CA TRP A 617 6.64 18.09 5.12
C TRP A 617 6.53 17.23 3.87
N VAL A 618 6.64 17.86 2.70
CA VAL A 618 6.50 17.22 1.38
C VAL A 618 7.69 17.55 0.52
N ALA A 619 8.40 16.53 0.04
CA ALA A 619 9.34 16.64 -1.06
C ALA A 619 8.59 16.44 -2.39
N ASP A 620 8.50 17.52 -3.15
CA ASP A 620 7.96 17.54 -4.50
C ASP A 620 9.13 17.52 -5.49
N TRP A 621 9.26 16.42 -6.23
CA TRP A 621 10.29 16.29 -7.26
C TRP A 621 10.13 17.39 -8.31
N TYR A 622 8.89 17.84 -8.55
CA TYR A 622 8.52 18.86 -9.54
C TYR A 622 9.08 18.58 -10.94
N ASN A 623 8.58 17.51 -11.58
CA ASN A 623 9.06 17.05 -12.88
C ASN A 623 7.91 16.60 -13.78
N PHE A 624 7.90 17.06 -15.03
CA PHE A 624 6.89 16.61 -15.99
C PHE A 624 7.07 15.14 -16.38
N ILE A 625 8.32 14.66 -16.50
CA ILE A 625 8.63 13.25 -16.78
C ILE A 625 9.07 12.60 -15.47
N ILE A 626 8.09 12.08 -14.74
CA ILE A 626 8.33 11.36 -13.49
C ILE A 626 8.37 9.85 -13.66
N GLN A 627 7.87 9.32 -14.78
CA GLN A 627 7.81 7.88 -15.00
C GLN A 627 9.19 7.29 -15.27
N HIS A 628 9.39 6.07 -14.77
CA HIS A 628 10.56 5.28 -15.12
C HIS A 628 10.41 4.60 -16.48
N ASN A 629 9.23 4.08 -16.77
CA ASN A 629 8.86 3.50 -18.06
C ASN A 629 7.92 4.45 -18.81
N VAL A 630 7.76 4.30 -20.12
CA VAL A 630 6.69 5.01 -20.86
C VAL A 630 5.68 4.00 -21.41
N PHE A 631 4.57 4.50 -21.95
CA PHE A 631 3.51 3.66 -22.49
C PHE A 631 4.00 2.80 -23.67
N VAL A 632 3.82 1.48 -23.59
CA VAL A 632 3.94 0.61 -24.77
C VAL A 632 2.56 0.47 -25.45
N PRO A 633 2.47 0.46 -26.79
CA PRO A 633 1.20 0.34 -27.53
C PRO A 633 0.33 -0.86 -27.12
N ALA A 634 0.94 -1.93 -26.58
CA ALA A 634 0.22 -3.12 -26.13
C ALA A 634 -0.57 -2.93 -24.82
N GLN A 635 -0.25 -1.91 -24.03
CA GLN A 635 -0.88 -1.60 -22.75
C GLN A 635 -1.99 -0.53 -22.88
N SER A 636 -2.32 -0.12 -24.11
CA SER A 636 -3.38 0.85 -24.39
C SER A 636 -4.38 0.36 -25.45
N PRO A 637 -5.70 0.58 -25.27
CA PRO A 637 -6.71 0.35 -26.30
C PRO A 637 -6.57 1.25 -27.55
N SER A 638 -5.73 2.29 -27.53
CA SER A 638 -5.45 3.18 -28.67
C SER A 638 -4.07 3.83 -28.57
N GLU A 639 -3.51 4.32 -29.69
CA GLU A 639 -2.18 4.96 -29.75
C GLU A 639 -2.11 6.17 -28.79
N PHE A 640 -1.48 6.04 -27.61
CA PHE A 640 -1.05 7.19 -26.81
C PHE A 640 0.28 7.68 -27.38
N ILE A 641 0.25 8.69 -28.24
CA ILE A 641 1.47 9.37 -28.66
C ILE A 641 1.77 10.45 -27.61
N LEU A 642 2.49 10.10 -26.54
CA LEU A 642 3.55 11.02 -26.12
C LEU A 642 4.45 11.22 -27.37
N PRO A 643 5.14 12.35 -27.57
CA PRO A 643 5.95 12.56 -28.78
C PRO A 643 7.08 11.52 -28.99
N PHE A 644 7.16 10.47 -28.16
CA PHE A 644 8.09 9.36 -28.18
C PHE A 644 7.45 8.14 -28.88
N LYS A 645 7.98 7.77 -30.05
CA LYS A 645 7.64 6.50 -30.72
C LYS A 645 8.52 5.35 -30.24
N ASP A 646 9.70 5.68 -29.71
CA ASP A 646 10.69 4.76 -29.17
C ASP A 646 10.76 4.89 -27.64
N GLN A 647 11.06 3.79 -26.96
CA GLN A 647 11.36 3.79 -25.53
C GLN A 647 12.86 3.53 -25.30
N PRO A 648 13.75 4.48 -25.60
CA PRO A 648 15.16 4.30 -25.32
C PRO A 648 15.36 4.22 -23.80
N HIS A 649 15.90 3.10 -23.34
CA HIS A 649 16.30 2.94 -21.95
C HIS A 649 17.77 3.36 -21.82
N GLY A 650 18.08 4.15 -20.80
CA GLY A 650 19.45 4.47 -20.45
C GLY A 650 20.09 3.40 -19.55
N PRO A 651 21.33 3.61 -19.09
CA PRO A 651 22.07 2.66 -18.26
C PRO A 651 21.39 2.27 -16.95
N GLY A 652 20.52 3.13 -16.41
CA GLY A 652 19.76 2.85 -15.20
C GLY A 652 18.45 2.09 -15.42
N ASN A 653 18.27 1.52 -16.61
CA ASN A 653 17.05 0.85 -17.10
C ASN A 653 15.81 1.74 -17.12
N ALA A 654 16.00 3.06 -17.27
CA ALA A 654 14.92 4.03 -17.25
C ALA A 654 14.74 4.71 -18.60
N PHE A 655 13.52 5.16 -18.87
CA PHE A 655 13.20 5.98 -20.02
C PHE A 655 14.10 7.22 -20.10
N SER A 656 14.87 7.27 -21.18
CA SER A 656 15.84 8.33 -21.49
C SER A 656 15.20 9.37 -22.40
N SER A 657 15.15 10.61 -21.94
CA SER A 657 14.57 11.72 -22.70
C SER A 657 15.27 13.02 -22.34
N PRO A 658 15.61 13.88 -23.33
CA PRO A 658 16.13 15.22 -23.08
C PRO A 658 15.09 16.16 -22.45
N MET A 659 13.83 15.73 -22.34
CA MET A 659 12.75 16.49 -21.71
C MET A 659 12.58 16.20 -20.21
N ARG A 660 13.38 15.28 -19.64
CA ARG A 660 13.35 15.02 -18.20
C ARG A 660 14.06 16.18 -17.50
N ASP A 661 13.36 16.85 -16.60
CA ASP A 661 13.90 18.00 -15.88
C ASP A 661 14.95 17.58 -14.84
N LEU A 662 15.97 18.41 -14.64
CA LEU A 662 17.04 18.22 -13.66
C LEU A 662 17.31 19.47 -12.81
N ASP A 663 16.45 20.48 -12.92
CA ASP A 663 16.71 21.84 -12.43
C ASP A 663 15.68 22.31 -11.40
N HIS A 664 14.50 21.68 -11.33
CA HIS A 664 13.41 22.06 -10.43
C HIS A 664 13.26 21.09 -9.26
N GLY A 665 12.65 21.54 -8.16
CA GLY A 665 12.37 20.69 -7.01
C GLY A 665 12.01 21.52 -5.79
N ARG A 666 11.08 21.04 -4.98
CA ARG A 666 10.44 21.87 -3.93
C ARG A 666 10.23 21.10 -2.64
N VAL A 667 10.29 21.84 -1.54
CA VAL A 667 9.91 21.35 -0.22
C VAL A 667 8.82 22.24 0.35
N TYR A 668 7.68 21.63 0.69
CA TYR A 668 6.56 22.30 1.32
C TYR A 668 6.34 21.81 2.74
N ARG A 669 5.72 22.67 3.56
CA ARG A 669 5.14 22.37 4.86
C ARG A 669 3.63 22.52 4.74
N ILE A 670 2.90 21.50 5.15
CA ILE A 670 1.45 21.57 5.32
C ILE A 670 1.21 21.84 6.80
N VAL A 671 0.54 22.94 7.11
CA VAL A 671 0.39 23.42 8.49
C VAL A 671 -1.08 23.48 8.85
N TYR A 672 -1.46 22.93 10.01
CA TYR A 672 -2.81 23.06 10.53
C TYR A 672 -3.05 24.48 11.07
N LYS A 673 -4.09 25.15 10.58
CA LYS A 673 -4.40 26.57 10.87
C LYS A 673 -4.59 26.84 12.35
N ASN A 674 -5.16 25.88 13.09
CA ASN A 674 -5.41 25.99 14.52
C ASN A 674 -4.36 25.24 15.36
N GLY A 675 -3.25 24.84 14.74
CA GLY A 675 -2.16 24.13 15.40
C GLY A 675 -1.40 25.02 16.38
N LYS A 676 -0.90 24.42 17.47
CA LYS A 676 -0.02 25.13 18.39
C LYS A 676 1.35 25.31 17.74
N LYS A 677 1.93 26.50 17.84
CA LYS A 677 3.32 26.73 17.41
C LYS A 677 4.25 25.89 18.31
N ALA A 678 4.99 24.96 17.71
CA ALA A 678 5.98 24.17 18.43
C ALA A 678 7.19 25.06 18.79
N PRO A 679 7.74 24.94 20.01
CA PRO A 679 8.98 25.63 20.36
C PRO A 679 10.14 25.02 19.56
N ALA A 680 11.07 25.86 19.12
CA ALA A 680 12.33 25.40 18.56
C ALA A 680 13.06 24.56 19.62
N MET A 681 13.47 23.35 19.26
CA MET A 681 14.16 22.41 20.14
C MET A 681 15.48 21.98 19.50
N LYS A 682 16.48 21.78 20.34
CA LYS A 682 17.77 21.21 19.98
C LYS A 682 18.15 20.20 21.04
N LEU A 683 18.59 19.02 20.62
CA LEU A 683 19.06 17.97 21.51
C LEU A 683 20.57 17.79 21.40
N SER A 684 21.17 17.26 22.46
CA SER A 684 22.58 16.90 22.52
C SER A 684 22.73 15.61 23.31
N LYS A 685 23.62 14.72 22.87
CA LYS A 685 23.97 13.49 23.60
C LYS A 685 24.55 13.74 25.01
N ASP A 686 24.99 14.97 25.27
CA ASP A 686 25.59 15.36 26.54
C ASP A 686 24.59 16.01 27.52
N ASP A 687 23.41 16.41 27.05
CA ASP A 687 22.33 16.95 27.89
C ASP A 687 21.31 15.86 28.26
N LEU A 688 21.70 14.97 29.19
CA LEU A 688 20.83 13.87 29.61
C LEU A 688 19.45 14.32 30.15
N PRO A 689 19.33 15.37 31.00
CA PRO A 689 18.03 15.87 31.42
C PRO A 689 17.15 16.35 30.25
N GLY A 690 17.75 17.01 29.26
CA GLY A 690 17.07 17.41 28.02
C GLY A 690 16.54 16.21 27.24
N LEU A 691 17.35 15.15 27.08
CA LEU A 691 16.93 13.93 26.38
C LEU A 691 15.79 13.20 27.12
N ILE A 692 15.85 13.11 28.46
CA ILE A 692 14.77 12.53 29.27
C ILE A 692 13.46 13.33 29.16
N THR A 693 13.56 14.65 29.06
CA THR A 693 12.40 15.51 28.80
C THR A 693 11.85 15.29 27.39
N ALA A 694 12.73 15.17 26.39
CA ALA A 694 12.35 14.95 25.00
C ALA A 694 11.70 13.58 24.74
N LEU A 695 12.01 12.54 25.53
CA LEU A 695 11.27 11.26 25.51
C LEU A 695 9.77 11.41 25.82
N GLN A 696 9.37 12.50 26.48
CA GLN A 696 7.97 12.80 26.82
C GLN A 696 7.31 13.77 25.82
N ASN A 697 8.01 14.12 24.73
CA ASN A 697 7.48 15.05 23.74
C ASN A 697 6.29 14.45 22.97
N ASP A 698 5.34 15.30 22.57
CA ASP A 698 4.16 14.93 21.78
C ASP A 698 4.49 14.53 20.32
N ASN A 699 5.68 14.83 19.82
CA ASN A 699 6.16 14.49 18.48
C ASN A 699 7.16 13.32 18.54
N MET A 700 6.87 12.25 17.80
CA MET A 700 7.72 11.06 17.71
C MET A 700 9.15 11.36 17.25
N PHE A 701 9.35 12.35 16.38
CA PHE A 701 10.68 12.75 15.93
C PHE A 701 11.61 13.05 17.11
N TRP A 702 11.15 13.88 18.06
CA TRP A 702 11.94 14.27 19.23
C TRP A 702 12.17 13.10 20.18
N ARG A 703 11.17 12.22 20.35
CA ARG A 703 11.31 11.02 21.19
C ARG A 703 12.30 10.02 20.60
N MET A 704 12.23 9.76 19.29
CA MET A 704 13.14 8.83 18.62
C MET A 704 14.57 9.38 18.60
N THR A 705 14.74 10.68 18.34
CA THR A 705 16.04 11.35 18.43
C THR A 705 16.60 11.27 19.85
N ALA A 706 15.78 11.50 20.87
CA ALA A 706 16.19 11.38 22.27
C ALA A 706 16.61 9.95 22.63
N GLN A 707 15.82 8.95 22.24
CA GLN A 707 16.14 7.53 22.41
C GLN A 707 17.49 7.19 21.75
N ARG A 708 17.67 7.56 20.47
CA ARG A 708 18.94 7.33 19.74
C ARG A 708 20.12 7.93 20.49
N LEU A 709 20.05 9.22 20.85
CA LEU A 709 21.14 9.92 21.53
C LEU A 709 21.43 9.35 22.93
N LEU A 710 20.41 8.89 23.67
CA LEU A 710 20.59 8.21 24.95
C LEU A 710 21.33 6.87 24.77
N VAL A 711 20.94 6.06 23.79
CA VAL A 711 21.59 4.78 23.48
C VAL A 711 23.04 5.00 23.02
N GLU A 712 23.28 5.97 22.13
CA GLU A 712 24.62 6.34 21.68
C GLU A 712 25.51 6.87 22.82
N SER A 713 24.93 7.55 23.82
CA SER A 713 25.67 8.05 24.98
C SER A 713 26.22 6.93 25.88
N LYS A 714 25.54 5.77 25.92
CA LYS A 714 25.82 4.63 26.81
C LYS A 714 25.85 4.98 28.31
N LYS A 715 25.30 6.13 28.72
CA LYS A 715 25.34 6.60 30.12
C LYS A 715 24.22 5.96 30.93
N LEU A 716 24.54 4.96 31.75
CA LEU A 716 23.58 4.24 32.61
C LEU A 716 23.03 5.06 33.80
N SER A 717 23.51 6.28 34.03
CA SER A 717 22.98 7.16 35.08
C SER A 717 21.52 7.59 34.86
N VAL A 718 20.98 7.39 33.65
CA VAL A 718 19.60 7.75 33.29
C VAL A 718 18.55 6.72 33.70
N LEU A 719 18.97 5.51 34.10
CA LEU A 719 18.04 4.40 34.38
C LEU A 719 16.93 4.76 35.39
N PRO A 720 17.20 5.46 36.52
CA PRO A 720 16.13 5.81 37.46
C PRO A 720 15.01 6.68 36.87
N GLU A 721 15.36 7.62 35.99
CA GLU A 721 14.38 8.47 35.31
C GLU A 721 13.61 7.69 34.23
N LEU A 722 14.27 6.77 33.52
CA LEU A 722 13.58 5.87 32.58
C LEU A 722 12.57 4.98 33.32
N TYR A 723 12.92 4.46 34.50
CA TYR A 723 12.00 3.66 35.32
C TYR A 723 10.77 4.45 35.74
N LYS A 724 10.94 5.74 36.05
CA LYS A 724 9.84 6.65 36.38
C LYS A 724 8.92 6.88 35.20
N ILE A 725 9.46 7.07 33.98
CA ILE A 725 8.65 7.20 32.76
C ILE A 725 7.85 5.91 32.49
N ILE A 726 8.48 4.75 32.62
CA ILE A 726 7.81 3.45 32.43
C ILE A 726 6.71 3.20 33.48
N GLY A 727 6.92 3.70 34.69
CA GLY A 727 5.96 3.57 35.80
C GLY A 727 4.76 4.52 35.73
N ASP A 728 4.76 5.53 34.86
CA ASP A 728 3.61 6.42 34.68
C ASP A 728 2.49 5.69 33.93
N GLN A 729 1.31 5.59 34.53
CA GLN A 729 0.15 4.90 33.96
C GLN A 729 -0.76 5.81 33.13
N LYS A 730 -0.44 7.09 33.00
CA LYS A 730 -1.24 8.02 32.19
C LYS A 730 -1.18 7.64 30.72
N VAL A 731 -2.32 7.80 30.07
CA VAL A 731 -2.47 7.62 28.62
C VAL A 731 -3.01 8.91 28.01
N ASP A 732 -2.66 9.16 26.75
CA ASP A 732 -3.19 10.29 25.99
C ASP A 732 -4.65 10.05 25.55
N GLU A 733 -5.21 11.00 24.81
CA GLU A 733 -6.62 10.97 24.38
C GLU A 733 -6.97 9.78 23.46
N ILE A 734 -5.97 9.13 22.86
CA ILE A 734 -6.15 7.93 22.03
C ILE A 734 -5.65 6.65 22.72
N GLY A 735 -5.33 6.73 24.02
CA GLY A 735 -4.97 5.58 24.85
C GLY A 735 -3.50 5.14 24.74
N LEU A 736 -2.62 6.00 24.22
CA LEU A 736 -1.18 5.72 24.11
C LEU A 736 -0.40 6.23 25.31
N ASN A 737 0.70 5.55 25.62
CA ASN A 737 1.79 6.08 26.44
C ASN A 737 3.11 5.87 25.67
N SER A 738 3.27 6.61 24.58
CA SER A 738 4.45 6.58 23.74
C SER A 738 5.75 6.88 24.52
N PRO A 739 5.79 7.78 25.52
CA PRO A 739 6.97 7.98 26.36
C PRO A 739 7.46 6.70 27.05
N ALA A 740 6.55 5.91 27.65
CA ALA A 740 6.90 4.63 28.26
C ALA A 740 7.40 3.60 27.24
N VAL A 741 6.81 3.58 26.03
CA VAL A 741 7.30 2.73 24.92
C VAL A 741 8.76 3.07 24.58
N HIS A 742 9.08 4.35 24.36
CA HIS A 742 10.46 4.75 24.07
C HIS A 742 11.41 4.50 25.25
N ALA A 743 10.97 4.70 26.50
CA ALA A 743 11.80 4.41 27.67
C ALA A 743 12.15 2.91 27.79
N LEU A 744 11.20 2.00 27.51
CA LEU A 744 11.44 0.55 27.45
C LEU A 744 12.50 0.20 26.38
N TRP A 745 12.37 0.77 25.19
CA TRP A 745 13.31 0.55 24.09
C TRP A 745 14.68 1.22 24.33
N THR A 746 14.72 2.30 25.10
CA THR A 746 15.97 2.93 25.56
C THR A 746 16.70 2.03 26.55
N LEU A 747 15.98 1.42 27.52
CA LEU A 747 16.57 0.41 28.42
C LEU A 747 17.16 -0.78 27.63
N HIS A 748 16.45 -1.25 26.62
CA HIS A 748 16.92 -2.30 25.73
C HIS A 748 18.20 -1.89 24.99
N GLY A 749 18.22 -0.71 24.37
CA GLY A 749 19.39 -0.20 23.63
C GLY A 749 20.61 0.07 24.51
N LEU A 750 20.40 0.45 25.78
CA LEU A 750 21.48 0.60 26.77
C LEU A 750 22.04 -0.74 27.29
N GLY A 751 21.45 -1.87 26.89
CA GLY A 751 21.85 -3.20 27.37
C GLY A 751 21.42 -3.50 28.80
N ALA A 752 20.50 -2.71 29.38
CA ALA A 752 20.04 -2.90 30.76
C ALA A 752 19.10 -4.12 30.93
N LEU A 753 18.72 -4.78 29.83
CA LEU A 753 17.78 -5.90 29.80
C LEU A 753 18.42 -7.20 29.31
N ASP A 754 19.73 -7.37 29.53
CA ASP A 754 20.49 -8.59 29.18
C ASP A 754 20.26 -9.77 30.15
N GLY A 755 19.52 -9.54 31.24
CA GLY A 755 19.27 -10.52 32.31
C GLY A 755 20.01 -10.22 33.62
N SER A 756 20.99 -9.31 33.63
CA SER A 756 21.83 -9.02 34.79
C SER A 756 21.25 -7.97 35.75
N ASN A 757 20.39 -7.07 35.26
CA ASN A 757 19.83 -5.96 36.03
C ASN A 757 18.41 -6.29 36.55
N ALA A 758 18.34 -6.80 37.79
CA ALA A 758 17.08 -7.22 38.40
C ALA A 758 16.05 -6.09 38.56
N GLU A 759 16.50 -4.85 38.82
CA GLU A 759 15.61 -3.70 38.97
C GLU A 759 14.95 -3.34 37.63
N ALA A 760 15.74 -3.28 36.55
CA ALA A 760 15.22 -3.03 35.21
C ALA A 760 14.20 -4.10 34.80
N LEU A 761 14.49 -5.38 35.05
CA LEU A 761 13.56 -6.48 34.76
C LEU A 761 12.27 -6.38 35.57
N GLN A 762 12.33 -5.97 36.84
CA GLN A 762 11.14 -5.76 37.66
C GLN A 762 10.27 -4.61 37.13
N VAL A 763 10.89 -3.54 36.63
CA VAL A 763 10.19 -2.42 36.01
C VAL A 763 9.49 -2.87 34.72
N VAL A 764 10.17 -3.64 33.86
CA VAL A 764 9.58 -4.19 32.63
C VAL A 764 8.46 -5.19 32.93
N ASP A 765 8.60 -6.07 33.92
CA ASP A 765 7.52 -7.01 34.29
C ASP A 765 6.25 -6.28 34.78
N LYS A 766 6.42 -5.17 35.53
CA LYS A 766 5.27 -4.31 35.91
C LYS A 766 4.60 -3.68 34.68
N ALA A 767 5.39 -3.26 33.69
CA ALA A 767 4.88 -2.66 32.45
C ALA A 767 4.00 -3.61 31.61
N LEU A 768 4.10 -4.93 31.79
CA LEU A 768 3.21 -5.92 31.18
C LEU A 768 1.74 -5.79 31.63
N THR A 769 1.46 -5.01 32.66
CA THR A 769 0.08 -4.73 33.13
C THR A 769 -0.35 -3.28 32.92
N HIS A 770 0.46 -2.50 32.20
CA HIS A 770 0.18 -1.09 31.93
C HIS A 770 -1.14 -0.90 31.16
N PRO A 771 -1.93 0.17 31.39
CA PRO A 771 -3.21 0.39 30.71
C PRO A 771 -3.09 0.52 29.17
N ALA A 772 -2.06 1.21 28.65
CA ALA A 772 -1.78 1.28 27.22
C ALA A 772 -1.27 -0.06 26.66
N ALA A 773 -1.93 -0.57 25.61
CA ALA A 773 -1.55 -1.80 24.91
C ALA A 773 -0.12 -1.73 24.32
N GLY A 774 0.25 -0.60 23.72
CA GLY A 774 1.58 -0.38 23.15
C GLY A 774 2.72 -0.57 24.17
N VAL A 775 2.50 -0.22 25.44
CA VAL A 775 3.48 -0.42 26.52
C VAL A 775 3.61 -1.90 26.87
N ARG A 776 2.48 -2.62 27.00
CA ARG A 776 2.51 -4.07 27.25
C ARG A 776 3.19 -4.83 26.11
N LYS A 777 2.90 -4.42 24.87
CA LYS A 777 3.53 -4.93 23.64
C LYS A 777 5.05 -4.72 23.67
N ALA A 778 5.50 -3.48 23.89
CA ALA A 778 6.92 -3.15 23.98
C ALA A 778 7.61 -3.92 25.11
N ALA A 779 6.99 -4.02 26.29
CA ALA A 779 7.52 -4.76 27.43
C ALA A 779 7.75 -6.24 27.08
N ALA A 780 6.81 -6.89 26.39
CA ALA A 780 6.97 -8.27 25.92
C ALA A 780 8.13 -8.43 24.93
N SER A 781 8.32 -7.45 24.04
CA SER A 781 9.36 -7.48 23.02
C SER A 781 10.77 -7.27 23.57
N VAL A 782 10.94 -6.38 24.57
CA VAL A 782 12.25 -6.03 25.14
C VAL A 782 12.75 -6.96 26.23
N LEU A 783 11.88 -7.82 26.78
CA LEU A 783 12.31 -8.80 27.78
C LEU A 783 13.42 -9.72 27.22
N PRO A 784 14.42 -10.09 28.06
CA PRO A 784 15.47 -11.00 27.64
C PRO A 784 14.87 -12.30 27.11
N LYS A 785 15.48 -12.85 26.06
CA LYS A 785 15.00 -14.08 25.41
C LYS A 785 15.41 -15.33 26.19
N THR A 786 14.94 -15.42 27.43
CA THR A 786 15.25 -16.49 28.39
C THR A 786 13.97 -17.07 28.99
N GLU A 787 14.06 -18.29 29.55
CA GLU A 787 12.90 -18.94 30.19
C GLU A 787 12.36 -18.17 31.41
N GLN A 788 13.18 -17.32 32.06
CA GLN A 788 12.74 -16.47 33.16
C GLN A 788 11.66 -15.45 32.74
N SER A 789 11.74 -14.95 31.50
CA SER A 789 10.79 -13.97 30.95
C SER A 789 9.41 -14.58 30.65
N PHE A 790 9.31 -15.91 30.56
CA PHE A 790 8.08 -16.59 30.18
C PHE A 790 6.91 -16.27 31.11
N GLY A 791 7.13 -16.21 32.44
CA GLY A 791 6.05 -15.96 33.40
C GLY A 791 5.35 -14.60 33.21
N GLY A 792 6.09 -13.59 32.73
CA GLY A 792 5.53 -12.30 32.34
C GLY A 792 4.76 -12.40 31.01
N ILE A 793 5.40 -12.94 29.97
CA ILE A 793 4.82 -13.05 28.61
C ILE A 793 3.56 -13.91 28.60
N GLN A 794 3.50 -14.96 29.41
CA GLN A 794 2.36 -15.87 29.49
C GLN A 794 1.05 -15.15 29.84
N LYS A 795 1.11 -14.07 30.64
CA LYS A 795 -0.06 -13.26 31.03
C LYS A 795 -0.71 -12.59 29.81
N LEU A 796 0.10 -12.22 28.82
CA LEU A 796 -0.35 -11.50 27.61
C LEU A 796 -0.96 -12.41 26.54
N MET A 797 -0.86 -13.73 26.68
CA MET A 797 -1.51 -14.68 25.75
C MET A 797 -3.05 -14.60 25.78
N LYS A 798 -3.61 -13.89 26.78
CA LYS A 798 -5.05 -13.61 26.95
C LYS A 798 -5.37 -12.12 27.00
N ASP A 799 -4.48 -11.25 26.51
CA ASP A 799 -4.67 -9.80 26.53
C ASP A 799 -5.96 -9.36 25.82
N ALA A 800 -6.62 -8.29 26.25
CA ALA A 800 -7.81 -7.81 25.54
C ALA A 800 -7.46 -7.27 24.13
N ASP A 801 -6.25 -6.73 23.97
CA ASP A 801 -5.73 -6.25 22.69
C ASP A 801 -5.05 -7.39 21.92
N LEU A 802 -5.60 -7.73 20.76
CA LEU A 802 -5.13 -8.88 19.98
C LEU A 802 -3.74 -8.63 19.35
N ASN A 803 -3.35 -7.39 19.08
CA ASN A 803 -2.01 -7.09 18.59
C ASN A 803 -0.94 -7.26 19.69
N THR A 804 -1.30 -7.00 20.94
CA THR A 804 -0.48 -7.34 22.12
C THR A 804 -0.36 -8.85 22.27
N ARG A 805 -1.44 -9.62 22.07
CA ARG A 805 -1.35 -11.10 22.02
C ARG A 805 -0.42 -11.58 20.91
N LEU A 806 -0.49 -10.96 19.73
CA LEU A 806 0.38 -11.29 18.60
C LEU A 806 1.85 -11.12 18.99
N ALA A 807 2.21 -9.97 19.57
CA ALA A 807 3.57 -9.73 20.05
C ALA A 807 3.99 -10.71 21.14
N ALA A 808 3.09 -11.12 22.03
CA ALA A 808 3.37 -12.14 23.03
C ALA A 808 3.69 -13.49 22.38
N PHE A 809 2.89 -13.95 21.41
CA PHE A 809 3.18 -15.20 20.70
C PHE A 809 4.49 -15.13 19.91
N VAL A 810 4.76 -14.02 19.23
CA VAL A 810 6.06 -13.81 18.54
C VAL A 810 7.21 -13.81 19.54
N ALA A 811 7.05 -13.20 20.72
CA ALA A 811 8.08 -13.24 21.77
C ALA A 811 8.34 -14.67 22.26
N LEU A 812 7.33 -15.53 22.34
CA LEU A 812 7.51 -16.95 22.68
C LEU A 812 8.34 -17.67 21.61
N VAL A 813 8.12 -17.41 20.31
CA VAL A 813 8.94 -17.98 19.21
C VAL A 813 10.43 -17.69 19.38
N GLU A 814 10.78 -16.56 19.99
CA GLU A 814 12.16 -16.15 20.19
C GLU A 814 12.80 -16.71 21.48
N LEU A 815 12.01 -17.36 22.34
CA LEU A 815 12.53 -18.03 23.54
C LEU A 815 13.12 -19.41 23.20
N PRO A 816 14.09 -19.89 24.01
CA PRO A 816 14.55 -21.28 23.90
C PRO A 816 13.40 -22.29 24.02
N ALA A 817 13.48 -23.38 23.26
CA ALA A 817 12.50 -24.47 23.33
C ALA A 817 12.35 -24.97 24.78
N SER A 818 11.11 -25.13 25.25
CA SER A 818 10.79 -25.52 26.63
C SER A 818 9.48 -26.28 26.66
N GLU A 819 9.41 -27.34 27.47
CA GLU A 819 8.19 -28.12 27.63
C GLU A 819 7.07 -27.31 28.30
N LYS A 820 7.45 -26.48 29.29
CA LYS A 820 6.53 -25.61 30.02
C LYS A 820 5.87 -24.58 29.09
N ILE A 821 6.64 -24.00 28.18
CA ILE A 821 6.10 -23.04 27.21
C ILE A 821 5.21 -23.75 26.20
N GLY A 822 5.61 -24.93 25.71
CA GLY A 822 4.81 -25.73 24.79
C GLY A 822 3.44 -26.12 25.36
N GLU A 823 3.38 -26.44 26.66
CA GLU A 823 2.11 -26.66 27.37
C GLU A 823 1.21 -25.41 27.37
N ALA A 824 1.76 -24.23 27.66
CA ALA A 824 0.97 -23.00 27.61
C ALA A 824 0.51 -22.64 26.19
N VAL A 825 1.34 -22.89 25.18
CA VAL A 825 0.96 -22.71 23.76
C VAL A 825 -0.16 -23.68 23.39
N TYR A 826 -0.13 -24.92 23.89
CA TYR A 826 -1.23 -25.87 23.74
C TYR A 826 -2.52 -25.33 24.35
N GLN A 827 -2.48 -24.82 25.59
CA GLN A 827 -3.65 -24.18 26.21
C GLN A 827 -4.21 -23.02 25.38
N ALA A 828 -3.34 -22.16 24.85
CA ALA A 828 -3.78 -21.04 24.03
C ALA A 828 -4.38 -21.46 22.69
N SER A 829 -4.06 -22.66 22.18
CA SER A 829 -4.65 -23.22 20.95
C SER A 829 -6.08 -23.75 21.14
N LEU A 830 -6.50 -23.88 22.40
CA LEU A 830 -7.88 -24.24 22.76
C LEU A 830 -8.82 -23.02 22.76
N ASP A 831 -8.28 -21.80 22.77
CA ASP A 831 -9.06 -20.56 22.70
C ASP A 831 -9.55 -20.29 21.27
N GLU A 832 -10.87 -20.24 21.11
CA GLU A 832 -11.51 -20.05 19.80
C GLU A 832 -11.21 -18.67 19.19
N GLN A 833 -10.99 -17.63 20.00
CA GLN A 833 -10.64 -16.30 19.50
C GLN A 833 -9.25 -16.31 18.86
N ASN A 834 -8.29 -16.99 19.49
CA ASN A 834 -6.93 -17.14 18.95
C ASN A 834 -6.94 -17.98 17.67
N ALA A 835 -7.78 -19.02 17.60
CA ALA A 835 -7.89 -19.87 16.43
C ALA A 835 -8.56 -19.17 15.23
N LYS A 836 -9.54 -18.29 15.48
CA LYS A 836 -10.27 -17.55 14.41
C LYS A 836 -9.50 -16.37 13.85
N ASP A 837 -8.64 -15.75 14.63
CA ASP A 837 -7.81 -14.64 14.16
C ASP A 837 -6.66 -15.17 13.26
N ALA A 838 -6.58 -14.65 12.04
CA ALA A 838 -5.64 -15.14 11.03
C ALA A 838 -4.16 -14.90 11.40
N TRP A 839 -3.87 -13.88 12.21
CA TRP A 839 -2.52 -13.54 12.64
C TRP A 839 -2.12 -14.32 13.87
N LEU A 840 -3.01 -14.40 14.86
CA LEU A 840 -2.76 -15.13 16.10
C LEU A 840 -2.57 -16.62 15.84
N SER A 841 -3.39 -17.23 14.99
CA SER A 841 -3.26 -18.64 14.62
C SER A 841 -1.87 -18.95 14.03
N LYS A 842 -1.35 -18.09 13.14
CA LYS A 842 0.00 -18.29 12.58
C LYS A 842 1.12 -18.09 13.59
N ALA A 843 1.06 -17.03 14.41
CA ALA A 843 2.06 -16.81 15.45
C ALA A 843 2.05 -17.93 16.50
N LEU A 844 0.86 -18.42 16.87
CA LEU A 844 0.70 -19.54 17.79
C LEU A 844 1.25 -20.84 17.20
N PHE A 845 1.02 -21.09 15.91
CA PHE A 845 1.62 -22.23 15.23
C PHE A 845 3.16 -22.13 15.20
N ALA A 846 3.72 -20.96 14.89
CA ALA A 846 5.17 -20.74 14.96
C ALA A 846 5.73 -20.98 16.38
N ALA A 847 5.00 -20.56 17.41
CA ALA A 847 5.37 -20.83 18.81
C ALA A 847 5.31 -22.33 19.11
N ALA A 848 4.30 -23.05 18.60
CA ALA A 848 4.19 -24.50 18.75
C ALA A 848 5.33 -25.23 18.04
N VAL A 849 5.80 -24.74 16.88
CA VAL A 849 6.98 -25.27 16.18
C VAL A 849 8.24 -25.12 17.04
N THR A 850 8.40 -23.98 17.70
CA THR A 850 9.58 -23.71 18.55
C THR A 850 9.54 -24.55 19.84
N HIS A 851 8.38 -24.67 20.48
CA HIS A 851 8.19 -25.40 21.75
C HIS A 851 7.54 -26.78 21.55
N GLU A 852 7.88 -27.44 20.45
CA GLU A 852 7.20 -28.62 19.94
C GLU A 852 7.06 -29.74 20.97
N LYS A 853 8.15 -30.09 21.66
CA LYS A 853 8.15 -31.21 22.64
C LYS A 853 7.11 -31.01 23.73
N GLY A 854 7.01 -29.79 24.27
CA GLY A 854 6.01 -29.45 25.28
C GLY A 854 4.59 -29.49 24.74
N PHE A 855 4.39 -28.94 23.54
CA PHE A 855 3.09 -28.90 22.89
C PHE A 855 2.54 -30.32 22.63
N LEU A 856 3.36 -31.21 22.08
CA LEU A 856 2.97 -32.60 21.82
C LEU A 856 2.72 -33.38 23.13
N ALA A 857 3.58 -33.20 24.15
CA ALA A 857 3.39 -33.84 25.45
C ALA A 857 2.10 -33.37 26.14
N ALA A 858 1.72 -32.10 25.99
CA ALA A 858 0.46 -31.55 26.47
C ALA A 858 -0.75 -32.16 25.74
N ALA A 859 -0.67 -32.22 24.40
CA ALA A 859 -1.72 -32.78 23.55
C ALA A 859 -2.00 -34.27 23.81
N GLU A 860 -0.99 -35.05 24.21
CA GLU A 860 -1.16 -36.45 24.59
C GLU A 860 -1.79 -36.62 25.98
N LYS A 861 -1.47 -35.72 26.92
CA LYS A 861 -1.91 -35.82 28.32
C LYS A 861 -3.33 -35.29 28.55
N GLN A 862 -3.77 -34.33 27.73
CA GLN A 862 -5.01 -33.60 27.99
C GLN A 862 -6.20 -34.12 27.19
N SER A 863 -7.37 -34.13 27.82
CA SER A 863 -8.62 -34.58 27.20
C SER A 863 -9.28 -33.50 26.32
N LEU A 864 -9.03 -32.22 26.59
CA LEU A 864 -9.58 -31.11 25.82
C LEU A 864 -8.84 -30.97 24.49
N LYS A 865 -9.60 -30.93 23.40
CA LYS A 865 -9.10 -30.73 22.04
C LYS A 865 -9.98 -29.72 21.31
N SER A 866 -9.35 -28.85 20.53
CA SER A 866 -9.98 -28.01 19.53
C SER A 866 -9.57 -28.46 18.13
N LYS A 867 -10.37 -28.16 17.10
CA LYS A 867 -10.00 -28.41 15.71
C LYS A 867 -8.61 -27.86 15.39
N PHE A 868 -8.33 -26.64 15.85
CA PHE A 868 -7.06 -25.98 15.60
C PHE A 868 -5.88 -26.65 16.32
N SER A 869 -6.05 -27.08 17.57
CA SER A 869 -5.02 -27.82 18.30
C SER A 869 -4.66 -29.14 17.61
N GLU A 870 -5.65 -29.84 17.03
CA GLU A 870 -5.44 -31.07 16.26
C GLU A 870 -4.73 -30.81 14.93
N GLU A 871 -5.07 -29.71 14.25
CA GLU A 871 -4.38 -29.24 13.04
C GLU A 871 -2.90 -28.91 13.32
N ILE A 872 -2.60 -28.28 14.45
CA ILE A 872 -1.21 -28.03 14.87
C ILE A 872 -0.48 -29.36 15.12
N VAL A 873 -1.05 -30.31 15.87
CA VAL A 873 -0.42 -31.62 16.11
C VAL A 873 -0.13 -32.34 14.79
N ALA A 874 -1.06 -32.31 13.83
CA ALA A 874 -0.85 -32.88 12.51
C ALA A 874 0.30 -32.18 11.77
N ALA A 875 0.32 -30.84 11.78
CA ALA A 875 1.34 -30.03 11.11
C ALA A 875 2.73 -30.13 11.76
N LEU A 876 2.82 -30.44 13.07
CA LEU A 876 4.09 -30.70 13.76
C LEU A 876 4.70 -32.04 13.37
N ASN A 877 3.86 -33.07 13.15
CA ASN A 877 4.33 -34.39 12.70
C ASN A 877 4.68 -34.44 11.21
N LYS A 878 3.98 -33.63 10.40
CA LYS A 878 4.16 -33.52 8.96
C LYS A 878 4.25 -32.06 8.56
N GLU A 879 5.46 -31.62 8.25
CA GLU A 879 5.71 -30.27 7.76
C GLU A 879 5.28 -30.18 6.29
N VAL A 880 4.62 -29.09 5.92
CA VAL A 880 4.21 -28.81 4.54
C VAL A 880 4.63 -27.40 4.20
N TYR A 881 5.40 -27.26 3.12
CA TYR A 881 5.84 -25.99 2.55
C TYR A 881 5.25 -25.86 1.14
N ALA A 882 4.49 -24.80 0.90
CA ALA A 882 3.99 -24.49 -0.43
C ALA A 882 5.12 -23.95 -1.31
N LEU A 883 5.21 -24.44 -2.55
CA LEU A 883 6.28 -24.10 -3.49
C LEU A 883 5.73 -23.31 -4.67
N GLY A 884 6.32 -22.12 -4.91
CA GLY A 884 6.12 -21.37 -6.15
C GLY A 884 6.91 -21.97 -7.31
N ARG A 885 6.58 -21.60 -8.55
CA ARG A 885 7.25 -22.15 -9.75
C ARG A 885 8.71 -21.74 -9.86
N ARG A 886 9.05 -20.48 -9.54
CA ARG A 886 10.43 -19.97 -9.54
C ARG A 886 10.64 -19.20 -8.25
N ASN A 887 11.24 -19.85 -7.26
CA ASN A 887 11.49 -19.23 -5.97
C ASN A 887 12.75 -19.82 -5.33
N THR A 888 13.43 -18.99 -4.55
CA THR A 888 14.48 -19.44 -3.63
C THR A 888 13.96 -19.20 -2.21
N MET A 889 13.81 -20.28 -1.43
CA MET A 889 13.41 -20.15 -0.03
C MET A 889 14.57 -19.55 0.76
N GLN A 890 14.35 -18.32 1.26
CA GLN A 890 15.33 -17.59 2.07
C GLN A 890 15.68 -18.33 3.35
N PHE A 891 14.70 -19.02 3.95
CA PHE A 891 14.90 -19.83 5.14
C PHE A 891 14.68 -21.30 4.74
N PRO A 892 15.76 -22.03 4.41
CA PRO A 892 15.65 -23.42 4.02
C PRO A 892 15.19 -24.29 5.20
N PRO A 893 14.36 -25.33 4.96
CA PRO A 893 13.90 -26.21 6.01
C PRO A 893 15.01 -27.15 6.48
N ASP A 894 14.92 -27.60 7.74
CA ASP A 894 15.78 -28.65 8.27
C ASP A 894 15.24 -30.04 7.87
N VAL A 895 16.00 -30.74 7.04
CA VAL A 895 15.68 -32.08 6.53
C VAL A 895 16.25 -33.22 7.40
N SER A 896 16.95 -32.90 8.48
CA SER A 896 17.65 -33.88 9.32
C SER A 896 16.70 -34.92 9.91
N GLY A 897 16.96 -36.19 9.61
CA GLY A 897 16.19 -37.34 10.09
C GLY A 897 14.77 -37.41 9.56
N LYS A 898 14.41 -36.63 8.53
CA LYS A 898 13.05 -36.57 7.97
C LYS A 898 12.98 -37.25 6.62
N GLU A 899 11.86 -37.93 6.38
CA GLU A 899 11.47 -38.36 5.04
C GLU A 899 11.09 -37.12 4.21
N ILE A 900 11.49 -37.12 2.94
CA ILE A 900 11.33 -35.98 2.05
C ILE A 900 10.36 -36.37 0.94
N THR A 901 9.29 -35.61 0.77
CA THR A 901 8.37 -35.77 -0.35
C THR A 901 8.27 -34.47 -1.14
N ILE A 902 8.51 -34.53 -2.45
CA ILE A 902 8.22 -33.42 -3.37
C ILE A 902 6.99 -33.83 -4.19
N LYS A 903 6.00 -32.95 -4.22
CA LYS A 903 4.79 -33.10 -5.05
C LYS A 903 4.74 -31.98 -6.07
N ALA A 904 4.25 -32.26 -7.27
CA ALA A 904 3.90 -31.24 -8.25
C ALA A 904 2.93 -31.81 -9.31
N SER A 905 2.04 -30.97 -9.82
CA SER A 905 1.27 -31.25 -11.03
C SER A 905 2.03 -30.66 -12.22
N VAL A 906 2.57 -31.50 -13.10
CA VAL A 906 3.42 -31.10 -14.24
C VAL A 906 2.61 -31.09 -15.53
N THR A 907 2.91 -30.15 -16.41
CA THR A 907 2.36 -30.07 -17.77
C THR A 907 3.46 -29.68 -18.76
N LYS A 908 3.55 -30.44 -19.85
CA LYS A 908 4.39 -30.18 -21.01
C LYS A 908 3.85 -29.00 -21.84
N SER A 909 4.72 -28.10 -22.27
CA SER A 909 4.38 -27.09 -23.29
C SER A 909 4.40 -27.72 -24.69
N ARG A 910 3.41 -27.41 -25.54
CA ARG A 910 3.23 -27.98 -26.90
C ARG A 910 4.51 -28.26 -27.71
N ASP A 911 5.39 -27.28 -27.87
CA ASP A 911 6.52 -27.36 -28.82
C ASP A 911 7.88 -27.63 -28.15
N ARG A 912 7.91 -27.83 -26.83
CA ARG A 912 9.15 -28.06 -26.08
C ARG A 912 9.09 -29.40 -25.36
N ALA A 913 10.23 -30.08 -25.31
CA ALA A 913 10.34 -31.27 -24.48
C ALA A 913 10.25 -30.87 -23.00
N LEU A 914 9.56 -31.66 -22.18
CA LEU A 914 9.65 -31.48 -20.74
C LEU A 914 11.10 -31.70 -20.30
N LYS A 915 11.69 -30.66 -19.71
CA LYS A 915 13.07 -30.65 -19.23
C LYS A 915 13.20 -29.61 -18.12
N GLY A 916 14.14 -29.80 -17.21
CA GLY A 916 14.53 -28.78 -16.25
C GLY A 916 14.23 -29.14 -14.80
N PHE A 917 14.65 -28.27 -13.89
CA PHE A 917 14.56 -28.47 -12.46
C PHE A 917 13.17 -28.16 -11.91
N ILE A 918 12.56 -29.08 -11.15
CA ILE A 918 11.27 -28.82 -10.49
C ILE A 918 11.53 -28.19 -9.12
N ALA A 919 12.21 -28.91 -8.24
CA ALA A 919 12.46 -28.46 -6.87
C ALA A 919 13.58 -29.26 -6.19
N GLY A 920 14.29 -28.64 -5.24
CA GLY A 920 15.30 -29.32 -4.44
C GLY A 920 16.15 -28.37 -3.59
N GLN A 921 17.04 -28.96 -2.80
CA GLN A 921 17.90 -28.24 -1.85
C GLN A 921 19.29 -28.89 -1.83
N GLY A 922 20.31 -28.07 -1.62
CA GLY A 922 21.69 -28.50 -1.46
C GLY A 922 22.61 -28.05 -2.60
N GLY A 923 23.79 -28.66 -2.68
CA GLY A 923 24.79 -28.35 -3.71
C GLY A 923 25.96 -29.30 -3.69
N LYS A 924 27.19 -28.80 -3.84
CA LYS A 924 28.38 -29.66 -3.99
C LYS A 924 28.59 -30.62 -2.81
N ASP A 925 28.27 -30.15 -1.59
CA ASP A 925 28.49 -30.86 -0.33
C ASP A 925 27.37 -31.86 0.02
N GLY A 926 26.27 -31.86 -0.73
CA GLY A 926 25.13 -32.76 -0.53
C GLY A 926 23.80 -32.08 -0.83
N GLY A 927 22.77 -32.88 -1.14
CA GLY A 927 21.46 -32.34 -1.49
C GLY A 927 20.53 -33.34 -2.16
N TYR A 928 19.34 -32.87 -2.52
CA TYR A 928 18.36 -33.64 -3.29
C TYR A 928 17.66 -32.75 -4.30
N GLY A 929 17.17 -33.34 -5.38
CA GLY A 929 16.48 -32.59 -6.43
C GLY A 929 15.60 -33.48 -7.29
N LEU A 930 14.40 -32.97 -7.55
CA LEU A 930 13.46 -33.52 -8.52
C LEU A 930 13.57 -32.69 -9.80
N TYR A 931 13.87 -33.35 -10.91
CA TYR A 931 14.02 -32.69 -12.20
C TYR A 931 13.65 -33.61 -13.35
N ILE A 932 13.45 -33.03 -14.53
CA ILE A 932 13.18 -33.76 -15.76
C ILE A 932 14.39 -33.63 -16.69
N GLN A 933 14.95 -34.76 -17.11
CA GLN A 933 16.05 -34.80 -18.06
C GLN A 933 15.88 -36.00 -18.99
N ASP A 934 16.16 -35.81 -20.27
CA ASP A 934 16.08 -36.86 -21.30
C ASP A 934 14.73 -37.59 -21.32
N GLY A 935 13.64 -36.84 -21.07
CA GLY A 935 12.27 -37.37 -21.03
C GLY A 935 11.95 -38.23 -19.81
N LYS A 936 12.76 -38.17 -18.75
CA LYS A 936 12.59 -38.94 -17.51
C LYS A 936 12.45 -38.00 -16.33
N VAL A 937 11.54 -38.33 -15.40
CA VAL A 937 11.53 -37.72 -14.08
C VAL A 937 12.60 -38.40 -13.25
N ILE A 938 13.49 -37.58 -12.68
CA ILE A 938 14.63 -38.03 -11.89
C ILE A 938 14.55 -37.39 -10.51
N MET A 939 14.60 -38.22 -9.48
CA MET A 939 14.84 -37.79 -8.10
C MET A 939 16.26 -38.18 -7.74
N ALA A 940 17.15 -37.20 -7.66
CA ALA A 940 18.55 -37.39 -7.28
C ALA A 940 18.78 -37.03 -5.82
N VAL A 941 19.68 -37.75 -5.17
CA VAL A 941 20.13 -37.56 -3.79
C VAL A 941 21.65 -37.65 -3.77
N LYS A 942 22.31 -36.56 -3.40
CA LYS A 942 23.75 -36.41 -3.30
C LYS A 942 24.18 -36.51 -1.84
N GLN A 943 24.99 -37.51 -1.52
CA GLN A 943 25.49 -37.79 -0.17
C GLN A 943 26.92 -38.33 -0.25
N HIS A 944 27.82 -37.80 0.58
CA HIS A 944 29.23 -38.25 0.64
C HIS A 944 29.94 -38.22 -0.73
N GLY A 945 29.68 -37.21 -1.55
CA GLY A 945 30.25 -37.09 -2.90
C GLY A 945 29.66 -38.06 -3.95
N MET A 946 28.71 -38.93 -3.56
CA MET A 946 28.01 -39.85 -4.46
C MET A 946 26.60 -39.33 -4.78
N VAL A 947 26.13 -39.55 -6.02
CA VAL A 947 24.76 -39.25 -6.44
C VAL A 947 24.01 -40.57 -6.64
N SER A 948 23.01 -40.83 -5.80
CA SER A 948 22.01 -41.87 -5.99
C SER A 948 20.78 -41.28 -6.65
N GLN A 949 20.08 -42.04 -7.50
CA GLN A 949 18.85 -41.55 -8.14
C GLN A 949 17.81 -42.66 -8.34
N ALA A 950 16.54 -42.25 -8.43
CA ALA A 950 15.49 -42.99 -9.11
C ALA A 950 15.15 -42.24 -10.40
N ALA A 951 14.98 -42.94 -11.51
CA ALA A 951 14.62 -42.36 -12.80
C ALA A 951 13.53 -43.18 -13.47
N THR A 952 12.50 -42.53 -13.99
CA THR A 952 11.42 -43.21 -14.73
C THR A 952 11.97 -43.82 -16.02
N SER A 953 11.43 -44.97 -16.43
CA SER A 953 11.81 -45.65 -17.68
C SER A 953 10.76 -45.52 -18.79
N THR A 954 9.53 -45.17 -18.44
CA THR A 954 8.41 -45.00 -19.37
C THR A 954 8.31 -43.56 -19.88
N PRO A 955 7.82 -43.35 -21.11
CA PRO A 955 7.51 -42.01 -21.62
C PRO A 955 6.57 -41.26 -20.67
N LEU A 956 6.87 -39.98 -20.42
CA LEU A 956 6.06 -39.14 -19.54
C LEU A 956 4.77 -38.69 -20.25
N PRO A 957 3.62 -38.67 -19.57
CA PRO A 957 2.41 -38.02 -20.08
C PRO A 957 2.61 -36.53 -20.34
N GLU A 958 1.76 -35.92 -21.17
CA GLU A 958 1.78 -34.46 -21.37
C GLU A 958 1.35 -33.70 -20.12
N LYS A 959 0.51 -34.30 -19.27
CA LYS A 959 0.13 -33.79 -17.96
C LYS A 959 0.08 -34.95 -16.97
N PHE A 960 0.70 -34.78 -15.82
CA PHE A 960 0.74 -35.80 -14.77
C PHE A 960 1.01 -35.19 -13.40
N ASP A 961 0.56 -35.86 -12.36
CA ASP A 961 0.99 -35.59 -10.99
C ASP A 961 2.22 -36.42 -10.65
N VAL A 962 3.27 -35.76 -10.17
CA VAL A 962 4.48 -36.41 -9.67
C VAL A 962 4.54 -36.34 -8.15
N VAL A 963 4.85 -37.48 -7.53
CA VAL A 963 5.22 -37.56 -6.11
C VAL A 963 6.53 -38.31 -6.00
N ALA A 964 7.60 -37.60 -5.64
CA ALA A 964 8.91 -38.18 -5.39
C ALA A 964 9.18 -38.24 -3.89
N ASN A 965 9.60 -39.40 -3.38
CA ASN A 965 9.89 -39.60 -1.96
C ASN A 965 11.32 -40.09 -1.74
N LEU A 966 11.93 -39.62 -0.66
CA LEU A 966 13.06 -40.24 0.02
C LEU A 966 12.58 -40.68 1.41
N ALA A 967 12.36 -41.99 1.56
CA ALA A 967 11.83 -42.59 2.77
C ALA A 967 12.92 -43.13 3.70
N ALA A 968 12.53 -43.52 4.92
CA ALA A 968 13.41 -44.16 5.88
C ALA A 968 14.17 -45.36 5.27
N GLY A 969 15.46 -45.50 5.61
CA GLY A 969 16.34 -46.50 5.00
C GLY A 969 16.87 -46.14 3.61
N GLY A 970 16.66 -44.88 3.16
CA GLY A 970 17.22 -44.35 1.91
C GLY A 970 16.44 -44.73 0.66
N LYS A 971 15.23 -45.30 0.78
CA LYS A 971 14.44 -45.71 -0.39
C LYS A 971 13.94 -44.49 -1.15
N ILE A 972 14.29 -44.38 -2.43
CA ILE A 972 13.77 -43.35 -3.34
C ILE A 972 12.63 -43.94 -4.14
N THR A 973 11.48 -43.28 -4.21
CA THR A 973 10.36 -43.67 -5.07
C THR A 973 9.84 -42.50 -5.88
N ILE A 974 9.39 -42.76 -7.10
CA ILE A 974 8.69 -41.78 -7.93
C ILE A 974 7.36 -42.38 -8.33
N TYR A 975 6.29 -41.67 -8.05
CA TYR A 975 4.94 -41.98 -8.53
C TYR A 975 4.54 -40.97 -9.60
N ILE A 976 3.92 -41.48 -10.66
CA ILE A 976 3.29 -40.70 -11.72
C ILE A 976 1.81 -41.08 -11.73
N ASP A 977 0.93 -40.10 -11.51
CA ASP A 977 -0.53 -40.29 -11.39
C ASP A 977 -0.91 -41.39 -10.38
N GLY A 978 -0.21 -41.41 -9.24
CA GLY A 978 -0.40 -42.38 -8.17
C GLY A 978 0.16 -43.79 -8.44
N LYS A 979 0.75 -44.05 -9.61
CA LYS A 979 1.38 -45.33 -9.94
C LYS A 979 2.89 -45.26 -9.75
N LEU A 980 3.46 -46.28 -9.13
CA LEU A 980 4.91 -46.39 -8.94
C LEU A 980 5.60 -46.48 -10.31
N ALA A 981 6.44 -45.50 -10.63
CA ALA A 981 7.08 -45.33 -11.94
C ALA A 981 8.60 -45.52 -11.88
N ALA A 982 9.23 -45.31 -10.72
CA ALA A 982 10.64 -45.60 -10.50
C ALA A 982 10.94 -45.87 -9.02
N GLU A 983 11.99 -46.66 -8.79
CA GLU A 983 12.58 -46.88 -7.47
C GLU A 983 14.09 -46.73 -7.56
N GLY A 984 14.69 -46.27 -6.46
CA GLY A 984 16.12 -46.12 -6.28
C GLY A 984 16.48 -46.22 -4.81
N LYS A 985 17.78 -46.12 -4.50
CA LYS A 985 18.24 -46.19 -3.11
C LYS A 985 19.41 -45.22 -2.88
N ALA A 986 19.16 -44.22 -2.03
CA ALA A 986 20.17 -43.41 -1.38
C ALA A 986 20.79 -44.18 -0.21
N HIS A 987 21.86 -43.63 0.37
CA HIS A 987 22.52 -44.25 1.51
C HIS A 987 21.60 -44.23 2.74
N MET A 988 21.03 -43.06 3.06
CA MET A 988 20.20 -42.84 4.24
C MET A 988 19.41 -41.53 4.13
N LEU A 989 18.59 -41.21 5.13
CA LEU A 989 18.10 -39.84 5.31
C LEU A 989 19.25 -38.91 5.69
N PHE A 990 19.14 -37.62 5.37
CA PHE A 990 20.14 -36.63 5.81
C PHE A 990 20.18 -36.57 7.34
N THR A 991 21.37 -36.50 7.92
CA THR A 991 21.57 -36.44 9.38
C THR A 991 21.87 -35.04 9.89
N THR A 992 22.14 -34.11 8.97
CA THR A 992 22.46 -32.71 9.24
C THR A 992 21.64 -31.80 8.32
N PRO A 993 21.37 -30.54 8.73
CA PRO A 993 20.73 -29.57 7.86
C PRO A 993 21.58 -29.34 6.60
N LEU A 994 20.92 -29.02 5.49
CA LEU A 994 21.61 -28.66 4.24
C LEU A 994 21.84 -27.14 4.21
N SER A 995 23.05 -26.71 3.85
CA SER A 995 23.50 -25.31 3.90
C SER A 995 22.93 -24.42 2.80
N ASN A 996 22.61 -24.96 1.63
CA ASN A 996 22.13 -24.19 0.49
C ASN A 996 20.60 -23.99 0.54
N SER A 997 20.13 -22.88 -0.02
CA SER A 997 18.70 -22.58 -0.13
C SER A 997 17.96 -23.64 -0.95
N PHE A 998 16.73 -23.93 -0.55
CA PHE A 998 15.79 -24.69 -1.37
C PHE A 998 15.34 -23.82 -2.54
N ARG A 999 15.32 -24.38 -3.75
CA ARG A 999 15.00 -23.68 -4.99
C ARG A 999 13.97 -24.45 -5.82
N THR A 1000 13.23 -23.72 -6.64
CA THR A 1000 12.20 -24.27 -7.53
C THR A 1000 12.32 -23.68 -8.92
N GLY A 1001 12.00 -24.49 -9.93
CA GLY A 1001 11.93 -24.08 -11.33
C GLY A 1001 13.26 -23.84 -12.04
N GLU A 1002 14.35 -23.68 -11.31
CA GLU A 1002 15.70 -23.57 -11.87
C GLU A 1002 16.73 -24.07 -10.85
N ASP A 1003 17.76 -24.75 -11.35
CA ASP A 1003 18.95 -25.11 -10.57
C ASP A 1003 20.09 -24.08 -10.76
N VAL A 1004 20.99 -23.99 -9.78
CA VAL A 1004 22.18 -23.12 -9.83
C VAL A 1004 23.22 -23.64 -10.82
N GLU A 1005 24.12 -22.75 -11.26
CA GLU A 1005 25.28 -23.11 -12.10
C GLU A 1005 26.48 -23.54 -11.24
N GLY A 1006 27.48 -24.15 -11.89
CA GLY A 1006 28.73 -24.57 -11.25
C GLY A 1006 28.61 -25.88 -10.46
N ASP A 1007 29.47 -26.04 -9.44
CA ASP A 1007 29.57 -27.28 -8.66
C ASP A 1007 28.39 -27.52 -7.73
N ASP A 1008 27.59 -26.47 -7.47
CA ASP A 1008 26.43 -26.51 -6.57
C ASP A 1008 25.14 -27.02 -7.22
N LYS A 1009 25.19 -27.41 -8.49
CA LYS A 1009 24.09 -28.11 -9.15
C LYS A 1009 23.87 -29.51 -8.56
N ILE A 1010 22.60 -29.94 -8.51
CA ILE A 1010 22.22 -31.25 -7.97
C ILE A 1010 22.38 -32.36 -9.02
N GLY A 1011 21.98 -32.09 -10.26
CA GLY A 1011 22.02 -33.04 -11.36
C GLY A 1011 23.31 -32.96 -12.19
N THR A 1012 23.33 -33.73 -13.28
CA THR A 1012 24.48 -33.84 -14.19
C THR A 1012 24.33 -32.99 -15.46
N TYR A 1013 23.32 -32.13 -15.54
CA TYR A 1013 23.04 -31.26 -16.69
C TYR A 1013 24.02 -30.09 -16.83
N GLU A 1014 24.13 -29.54 -18.03
CA GLU A 1014 25.00 -28.40 -18.38
C GLU A 1014 24.27 -27.05 -18.24
N GLY A 1015 25.01 -26.02 -17.82
CA GLY A 1015 24.53 -24.64 -17.71
C GLY A 1015 23.38 -24.45 -16.72
N ARG A 1016 22.63 -23.34 -16.87
CA ARG A 1016 21.36 -23.12 -16.17
C ARG A 1016 20.34 -24.17 -16.57
N PHE A 1017 19.67 -24.75 -15.58
CA PHE A 1017 18.69 -25.82 -15.80
C PHE A 1017 17.28 -25.40 -15.42
N GLY A 1018 16.77 -24.37 -16.10
CA GLY A 1018 15.41 -23.88 -15.95
C GLY A 1018 14.36 -24.88 -16.44
N PHE A 1019 13.20 -24.88 -15.79
CA PHE A 1019 12.07 -25.72 -16.15
C PHE A 1019 11.40 -25.26 -17.46
N GLU A 1020 11.36 -26.16 -18.43
CA GLU A 1020 10.61 -26.08 -19.68
C GLU A 1020 9.31 -26.86 -19.55
N GLY A 1021 8.19 -26.15 -19.61
CA GLY A 1021 6.87 -26.66 -19.21
C GLY A 1021 6.30 -25.82 -18.08
N ASN A 1022 5.25 -26.33 -17.47
CA ASN A 1022 4.68 -25.77 -16.27
C ASN A 1022 4.59 -26.81 -15.13
N PHE A 1023 4.71 -26.37 -13.88
CA PHE A 1023 4.25 -27.13 -12.73
C PHE A 1023 3.49 -26.27 -11.72
N GLN A 1024 2.53 -26.86 -11.03
CA GLN A 1024 1.65 -26.23 -10.04
C GLN A 1024 1.42 -27.14 -8.84
N LYS A 1025 0.71 -26.61 -7.81
CA LYS A 1025 0.38 -27.33 -6.57
C LYS A 1025 1.62 -28.00 -5.97
N ALA A 1026 2.76 -27.35 -6.16
CA ALA A 1026 4.02 -27.91 -5.75
C ALA A 1026 4.15 -27.76 -4.24
N SER A 1027 4.60 -28.81 -3.58
CA SER A 1027 4.85 -28.79 -2.15
C SER A 1027 6.07 -29.62 -1.80
N LEU A 1028 6.75 -29.19 -0.75
CA LEU A 1028 7.71 -30.00 -0.02
C LEU A 1028 7.03 -30.47 1.27
N GLU A 1029 7.02 -31.78 1.49
CA GLU A 1029 6.57 -32.37 2.75
C GLU A 1029 7.75 -33.04 3.45
N LEU A 1030 7.90 -32.76 4.76
CA LEU A 1030 8.92 -33.38 5.60
C LEU A 1030 8.24 -34.12 6.74
N SER A 1031 8.48 -35.43 6.86
CA SER A 1031 7.79 -36.30 7.83
C SER A 1031 8.78 -37.06 8.71
N ARG A 1032 8.39 -37.32 9.97
CA ARG A 1032 9.21 -38.16 10.86
C ARG A 1032 9.02 -39.65 10.57
N PRO A 1033 10.09 -40.45 10.55
CA PRO A 1033 9.98 -41.91 10.50
C PRO A 1033 9.14 -42.42 11.68
N ASN A 1034 8.11 -43.22 11.42
CA ASN A 1034 7.28 -43.91 12.43
C ASN A 1034 6.45 -43.03 13.39
N SER A 1035 6.09 -41.77 13.07
CA SER A 1035 5.03 -41.09 13.83
C SER A 1035 3.73 -41.93 13.74
N LYS A 1036 3.20 -42.40 14.88
CA LYS A 1036 2.04 -43.31 15.02
C LYS A 1036 0.69 -42.78 14.46
N GLY A 1037 0.71 -41.73 13.63
CA GLY A 1037 -0.39 -41.31 12.76
C GLY A 1037 -0.23 -41.74 11.28
N ALA A 1038 0.89 -42.35 10.90
CA ALA A 1038 1.21 -42.67 9.50
C ALA A 1038 0.67 -44.04 9.01
N SER A 1039 -0.33 -44.62 9.68
CA SER A 1039 -0.89 -45.94 9.32
C SER A 1039 -2.41 -45.95 9.03
N THR A 1040 -3.06 -44.79 8.90
CA THR A 1040 -4.46 -44.73 8.42
C THR A 1040 -4.69 -43.72 7.28
N ALA A 1041 -3.69 -42.91 6.90
CA ALA A 1041 -3.80 -42.01 5.75
C ALA A 1041 -3.49 -42.68 4.39
N ALA A 1042 -2.94 -43.90 4.37
CA ALA A 1042 -2.79 -44.69 3.15
C ALA A 1042 -4.11 -45.36 2.69
N ALA A 1043 -5.19 -45.28 3.48
CA ALA A 1043 -6.46 -45.95 3.18
C ALA A 1043 -7.64 -44.99 2.91
N ASN A 1044 -7.50 -43.67 3.10
CA ASN A 1044 -8.61 -42.71 2.90
C ASN A 1044 -8.29 -41.50 2.01
N ALA A 1045 -7.18 -41.51 1.26
CA ALA A 1045 -6.93 -40.54 0.19
C ALA A 1045 -7.36 -41.04 -1.21
N THR A 1046 -7.93 -42.24 -1.31
CA THR A 1046 -8.57 -42.73 -2.54
C THR A 1046 -10.07 -42.46 -2.52
N LYS A 1047 -10.46 -41.20 -2.75
CA LYS A 1047 -11.47 -41.04 -3.79
C LYS A 1047 -10.69 -41.13 -5.10
N PRO A 1048 -10.92 -42.16 -5.93
CA PRO A 1048 -10.36 -42.15 -7.26
C PRO A 1048 -10.94 -40.91 -7.93
N VAL A 1049 -10.11 -39.88 -8.17
CA VAL A 1049 -10.30 -39.09 -9.38
C VAL A 1049 -10.22 -40.15 -10.46
N SER A 1050 -11.38 -40.44 -11.05
CA SER A 1050 -11.52 -41.45 -12.07
C SER A 1050 -10.32 -41.37 -12.98
N SER A 1051 -9.60 -42.48 -13.12
CA SER A 1051 -8.78 -42.72 -14.29
C SER A 1051 -9.72 -42.71 -15.49
N SER A 1052 -10.12 -41.52 -15.93
CA SER A 1052 -10.53 -41.38 -17.29
C SER A 1052 -9.24 -41.50 -18.09
N ASN A 1053 -9.08 -42.67 -18.71
CA ASN A 1053 -8.66 -42.71 -20.11
C ASN A 1053 -9.61 -41.81 -20.93
N SER A 1054 -9.63 -40.52 -20.65
CA SER A 1054 -10.22 -39.56 -21.55
C SER A 1054 -9.09 -39.10 -22.41
N ASN A 1055 -9.25 -39.29 -23.71
CA ASN A 1055 -8.64 -38.49 -24.76
C ASN A 1055 -9.01 -36.99 -24.57
N ALA A 1056 -8.70 -36.42 -23.41
CA ALA A 1056 -8.95 -35.04 -23.09
C ALA A 1056 -7.88 -34.22 -23.77
N LEU A 1057 -8.30 -33.26 -24.60
CA LEU A 1057 -7.37 -32.43 -25.34
C LEU A 1057 -6.73 -31.43 -24.37
N VAL A 1058 -5.40 -31.48 -24.24
CA VAL A 1058 -4.63 -30.54 -23.41
C VAL A 1058 -4.30 -29.29 -24.22
N ILE A 1059 -4.51 -28.14 -23.61
CA ILE A 1059 -4.37 -26.83 -24.24
C ILE A 1059 -3.57 -25.94 -23.31
N ASP A 1060 -2.27 -25.82 -23.58
CA ASP A 1060 -1.47 -24.82 -22.89
C ASP A 1060 -1.84 -23.44 -23.42
N LEU A 1061 -2.03 -22.50 -22.53
CA LEU A 1061 -2.36 -21.12 -22.84
C LEU A 1061 -1.38 -20.28 -22.02
N GLN A 1062 -0.56 -19.49 -22.67
CA GLN A 1062 0.45 -18.68 -22.00
C GLN A 1062 0.05 -17.21 -22.10
N VAL A 1063 0.22 -16.46 -21.01
CA VAL A 1063 0.20 -14.99 -21.07
C VAL A 1063 1.47 -14.55 -21.78
N VAL A 1064 1.33 -13.77 -22.85
CA VAL A 1064 2.48 -13.20 -23.53
C VAL A 1064 2.99 -12.02 -22.68
N PRO A 1065 4.22 -12.06 -22.14
CA PRO A 1065 4.74 -11.01 -21.26
C PRO A 1065 4.55 -9.63 -21.86
N GLU A 1066 4.07 -8.69 -21.05
CA GLU A 1066 3.92 -7.27 -21.38
C GLU A 1066 2.94 -6.96 -22.54
N LEU A 1067 2.24 -7.97 -23.07
CA LEU A 1067 1.34 -7.80 -24.23
C LEU A 1067 -0.16 -7.94 -23.91
N LEU A 1068 -0.52 -8.23 -22.65
CA LEU A 1068 -1.92 -8.45 -22.21
C LEU A 1068 -2.71 -9.36 -23.17
N GLN A 1069 -2.08 -10.44 -23.62
CA GLN A 1069 -2.66 -11.38 -24.57
C GLN A 1069 -2.38 -12.81 -24.13
N TYR A 1070 -3.28 -13.70 -24.51
CA TYR A 1070 -2.92 -15.11 -24.56
C TYR A 1070 -2.16 -15.40 -25.85
N ASP A 1071 -1.19 -16.31 -25.79
CA ASP A 1071 -0.42 -16.80 -26.93
C ASP A 1071 -1.31 -17.39 -28.04
N LYS A 1072 -2.54 -17.79 -27.69
CA LYS A 1072 -3.56 -18.31 -28.63
C LYS A 1072 -4.78 -17.42 -28.63
N LYS A 1073 -5.19 -16.99 -29.83
CA LYS A 1073 -6.46 -16.26 -30.06
C LYS A 1073 -7.61 -17.17 -30.51
N LEU A 1074 -7.31 -18.38 -30.97
CA LEU A 1074 -8.30 -19.37 -31.40
C LEU A 1074 -7.90 -20.75 -30.89
N ILE A 1075 -8.86 -21.42 -30.24
CA ILE A 1075 -8.72 -22.78 -29.75
C ILE A 1075 -9.90 -23.58 -30.32
N GLN A 1076 -9.64 -24.60 -31.15
CA GLN A 1076 -10.69 -25.44 -31.75
C GLN A 1076 -10.85 -26.75 -30.98
N VAL A 1077 -12.08 -27.08 -30.61
CA VAL A 1077 -12.43 -28.26 -29.80
C VAL A 1077 -13.75 -28.87 -30.26
N LYS A 1078 -13.99 -30.15 -30.02
CA LYS A 1078 -15.27 -30.81 -30.38
C LYS A 1078 -16.31 -30.66 -29.27
N ALA A 1079 -17.58 -30.56 -29.64
CA ALA A 1079 -18.70 -30.54 -28.72
C ALA A 1079 -18.68 -31.78 -27.79
N GLY A 1080 -18.82 -31.57 -26.49
CA GLY A 1080 -18.77 -32.66 -25.49
C GLY A 1080 -17.38 -33.24 -25.22
N GLN A 1081 -16.31 -32.74 -25.85
CA GLN A 1081 -14.94 -33.20 -25.61
C GLN A 1081 -14.46 -32.76 -24.21
N LYS A 1082 -13.75 -33.64 -23.50
CA LYS A 1082 -13.03 -33.22 -22.29
C LYS A 1082 -11.78 -32.41 -22.68
N VAL A 1083 -11.54 -31.28 -22.03
CA VAL A 1083 -10.42 -30.38 -22.32
C VAL A 1083 -9.76 -29.98 -21.01
N VAL A 1084 -8.44 -29.90 -21.02
CA VAL A 1084 -7.63 -29.36 -19.93
C VAL A 1084 -6.90 -28.13 -20.43
N ILE A 1085 -7.11 -26.97 -19.82
CA ILE A 1085 -6.40 -25.74 -20.15
C ILE A 1085 -5.38 -25.42 -19.05
N ASN A 1086 -4.12 -25.20 -19.40
CA ASN A 1086 -3.09 -24.77 -18.46
C ASN A 1086 -2.71 -23.32 -18.78
N LEU A 1087 -3.16 -22.38 -17.93
CA LEU A 1087 -2.85 -20.96 -18.06
C LEU A 1087 -1.54 -20.61 -17.37
N GLU A 1088 -0.47 -20.40 -18.12
CA GLU A 1088 0.83 -19.99 -17.60
C GLU A 1088 0.99 -18.48 -17.62
N ASN A 1089 1.42 -17.89 -16.50
CA ASN A 1089 1.66 -16.46 -16.39
C ASN A 1089 3.14 -16.12 -16.19
N PRO A 1090 3.93 -15.91 -17.26
CA PRO A 1090 5.29 -15.37 -17.16
C PRO A 1090 5.34 -13.85 -16.93
N ASP A 1091 4.22 -13.13 -16.97
CA ASP A 1091 4.14 -11.68 -16.93
C ASP A 1091 4.29 -11.12 -15.50
N GLY A 1092 4.78 -9.90 -15.35
CA GLY A 1092 4.96 -9.19 -14.07
C GLY A 1092 3.65 -8.81 -13.37
N MET A 1093 2.51 -9.00 -14.05
CA MET A 1093 1.15 -8.76 -13.55
C MET A 1093 0.41 -10.08 -13.32
N GLN A 1094 -0.71 -10.07 -12.56
CA GLN A 1094 -1.52 -11.28 -12.33
C GLN A 1094 -2.59 -11.47 -13.42
N HIS A 1095 -2.91 -12.73 -13.75
CA HIS A 1095 -3.89 -13.05 -14.80
C HIS A 1095 -4.80 -14.22 -14.41
N ASN A 1096 -5.99 -14.31 -14.97
CA ASN A 1096 -6.89 -15.47 -14.86
C ASN A 1096 -7.49 -15.78 -16.24
N LEU A 1097 -8.21 -16.90 -16.38
CA LEU A 1097 -8.89 -17.31 -17.62
C LEU A 1097 -10.32 -17.73 -17.31
N LEU A 1098 -11.28 -17.12 -18.00
CA LEU A 1098 -12.69 -17.50 -17.96
C LEU A 1098 -13.13 -17.93 -19.35
N ILE A 1099 -13.91 -19.00 -19.45
CA ILE A 1099 -14.65 -19.37 -20.66
C ILE A 1099 -16.11 -18.99 -20.45
N ILE A 1100 -16.67 -18.30 -21.44
CA ILE A 1100 -17.96 -17.64 -21.29
C ILE A 1100 -18.90 -17.99 -22.44
N LYS A 1101 -20.20 -17.74 -22.26
CA LYS A 1101 -21.23 -18.00 -23.28
C LYS A 1101 -20.96 -17.19 -24.57
N PRO A 1102 -21.33 -17.69 -25.76
CA PRO A 1102 -21.22 -16.93 -27.01
C PRO A 1102 -21.95 -15.58 -26.91
N GLY A 1103 -21.34 -14.52 -27.42
CA GLY A 1103 -21.90 -13.16 -27.39
C GLY A 1103 -21.91 -12.48 -26.02
N SER A 1104 -21.28 -13.06 -24.99
CA SER A 1104 -21.29 -12.51 -23.62
C SER A 1104 -20.04 -11.76 -23.19
N LEU A 1105 -19.04 -11.59 -24.07
CA LEU A 1105 -17.75 -10.97 -23.74
C LEU A 1105 -17.89 -9.60 -23.09
N GLN A 1106 -18.72 -8.73 -23.65
CA GLN A 1106 -18.96 -7.39 -23.12
C GLN A 1106 -19.68 -7.44 -21.77
N LYS A 1107 -20.58 -8.40 -21.57
CA LYS A 1107 -21.33 -8.56 -20.31
C LYS A 1107 -20.42 -9.10 -19.20
N VAL A 1108 -19.61 -10.12 -19.47
CA VAL A 1108 -18.64 -10.67 -18.50
C VAL A 1108 -17.51 -9.68 -18.26
N GLY A 1109 -17.02 -9.02 -19.30
CA GLY A 1109 -16.03 -7.95 -19.21
C GLY A 1109 -16.50 -6.78 -18.35
N LYS A 1110 -17.74 -6.31 -18.56
CA LYS A 1110 -18.36 -5.32 -17.68
C LYS A 1110 -18.47 -5.84 -16.24
N ALA A 1111 -18.94 -7.07 -16.04
CA ALA A 1111 -19.04 -7.63 -14.69
C ALA A 1111 -17.67 -7.78 -14.01
N ALA A 1112 -16.60 -8.02 -14.78
CA ALA A 1112 -15.22 -8.02 -14.30
C ALA A 1112 -14.73 -6.63 -13.93
N ASP A 1113 -15.01 -5.61 -14.75
CA ASP A 1113 -14.73 -4.22 -14.39
C ASP A 1113 -15.53 -3.80 -13.15
N ASP A 1114 -16.79 -4.21 -13.04
CA ASP A 1114 -17.62 -3.88 -11.87
C ASP A 1114 -17.05 -4.49 -10.57
N MET A 1115 -16.30 -5.59 -10.66
CA MET A 1115 -15.57 -6.14 -9.51
C MET A 1115 -14.44 -5.22 -9.00
N LEU A 1116 -13.93 -4.26 -9.77
CA LEU A 1116 -12.94 -3.29 -9.28
C LEU A 1116 -13.43 -2.52 -8.05
N SER A 1117 -14.75 -2.31 -7.96
CA SER A 1117 -15.40 -1.60 -6.87
C SER A 1117 -15.69 -2.48 -5.64
N ASP A 1118 -15.41 -3.78 -5.72
CA ASP A 1118 -15.63 -4.75 -4.65
C ASP A 1118 -14.34 -4.95 -3.85
N PRO A 1119 -14.27 -4.54 -2.57
CA PRO A 1119 -13.07 -4.72 -1.75
C PRO A 1119 -12.67 -6.20 -1.56
N LYS A 1120 -13.57 -7.14 -1.87
CA LYS A 1120 -13.31 -8.59 -1.85
C LYS A 1120 -12.98 -9.17 -3.23
N ALA A 1121 -12.75 -8.36 -4.25
CA ALA A 1121 -12.47 -8.84 -5.61
C ALA A 1121 -11.22 -9.73 -5.69
N ALA A 1122 -10.20 -9.38 -4.91
CA ALA A 1122 -8.98 -10.19 -4.78
C ALA A 1122 -9.27 -11.57 -4.15
N GLU A 1123 -10.09 -11.63 -3.09
CA GLU A 1123 -10.56 -12.91 -2.51
C GLU A 1123 -11.33 -13.73 -3.56
N LYS A 1124 -12.16 -13.05 -4.37
CA LYS A 1124 -12.96 -13.64 -5.46
C LYS A 1124 -12.16 -13.92 -6.73
N GLN A 1125 -10.83 -13.75 -6.71
CA GLN A 1125 -9.94 -14.05 -7.84
C GLN A 1125 -10.29 -13.28 -9.12
N TYR A 1126 -10.99 -12.15 -9.00
CA TYR A 1126 -11.56 -11.39 -10.10
C TYR A 1126 -12.43 -12.21 -11.07
N VAL A 1127 -13.13 -13.23 -10.57
CA VAL A 1127 -14.10 -14.04 -11.35
C VAL A 1127 -15.53 -13.56 -11.08
N PRO A 1128 -16.24 -12.96 -12.05
CA PRO A 1128 -17.61 -12.49 -11.85
C PRO A 1128 -18.58 -13.65 -11.63
N LYS A 1129 -19.41 -13.57 -10.58
CA LYS A 1129 -20.46 -14.57 -10.31
C LYS A 1129 -21.70 -14.31 -11.16
N ILE A 1130 -21.60 -14.51 -12.48
CA ILE A 1130 -22.72 -14.37 -13.41
C ILE A 1130 -22.92 -15.66 -14.24
N PRO A 1131 -24.16 -15.98 -14.68
CA PRO A 1131 -24.47 -17.22 -15.40
C PRO A 1131 -23.77 -17.37 -16.76
N GLU A 1132 -23.17 -16.31 -17.29
CA GLU A 1132 -22.42 -16.30 -18.54
C GLU A 1132 -21.01 -16.86 -18.40
N VAL A 1133 -20.45 -16.87 -17.18
CA VAL A 1133 -19.18 -17.54 -16.89
C VAL A 1133 -19.46 -19.03 -16.77
N LEU A 1134 -18.94 -19.79 -17.73
CA LEU A 1134 -19.12 -21.25 -17.77
C LEU A 1134 -18.04 -21.94 -16.95
N PHE A 1135 -16.80 -21.46 -17.08
CA PHE A 1135 -15.62 -22.03 -16.44
C PHE A 1135 -14.59 -20.94 -16.12
N SER A 1136 -13.78 -21.11 -15.09
CA SER A 1136 -12.78 -20.12 -14.68
C SER A 1136 -11.57 -20.74 -13.99
N THR A 1137 -10.39 -20.18 -14.16
CA THR A 1137 -9.23 -20.42 -13.29
C THR A 1137 -9.27 -19.55 -12.04
N LYS A 1138 -8.42 -19.84 -11.05
CA LYS A 1138 -8.00 -18.85 -10.05
C LYS A 1138 -7.17 -17.73 -10.67
N LEU A 1139 -6.89 -16.68 -9.91
CA LEU A 1139 -5.90 -15.68 -10.28
C LEU A 1139 -4.49 -16.29 -10.19
N VAL A 1140 -3.67 -15.98 -11.18
CA VAL A 1140 -2.36 -16.58 -11.44
C VAL A 1140 -1.32 -15.48 -11.33
N SER A 1141 -0.45 -15.56 -10.33
CA SER A 1141 0.60 -14.56 -10.10
C SER A 1141 1.78 -14.73 -11.06
N THR A 1142 2.72 -13.79 -11.06
CA THR A 1142 3.93 -13.87 -11.88
C THR A 1142 4.70 -15.16 -11.60
N GLY A 1143 5.01 -15.87 -12.69
CA GLY A 1143 5.64 -17.18 -12.64
C GLY A 1143 4.69 -18.31 -12.25
N GLU A 1144 3.44 -18.08 -11.87
CA GLU A 1144 2.49 -19.17 -11.57
C GLU A 1144 1.80 -19.69 -12.84
N THR A 1145 1.13 -20.83 -12.73
CA THR A 1145 0.16 -21.29 -13.72
C THR A 1145 -1.11 -21.70 -12.99
N ALA A 1146 -2.27 -21.70 -13.65
CA ALA A 1146 -3.48 -22.37 -13.18
C ALA A 1146 -3.99 -23.39 -14.20
N THR A 1147 -4.49 -24.52 -13.73
CA THR A 1147 -5.09 -25.56 -14.58
C THR A 1147 -6.62 -25.59 -14.45
N LEU A 1148 -7.31 -25.60 -15.59
CA LEU A 1148 -8.76 -25.65 -15.73
C LEU A 1148 -9.18 -26.93 -16.48
N GLU A 1149 -9.86 -27.84 -15.80
CA GLU A 1149 -10.39 -29.08 -16.40
C GLU A 1149 -11.89 -28.97 -16.65
N ILE A 1150 -12.31 -29.14 -17.91
CA ILE A 1150 -13.69 -28.86 -18.34
C ILE A 1150 -14.18 -29.89 -19.36
N THR A 1151 -15.51 -30.09 -19.42
CA THR A 1151 -16.16 -30.75 -20.56
C THR A 1151 -16.76 -29.66 -21.44
N ILE A 1152 -16.33 -29.62 -22.71
CA ILE A 1152 -16.76 -28.60 -23.67
C ILE A 1152 -18.27 -28.69 -23.88
N PRO A 1153 -18.99 -27.54 -23.93
CA PRO A 1153 -20.43 -27.52 -24.20
C PRO A 1153 -20.82 -28.38 -25.42
N SER A 1154 -21.97 -29.06 -25.34
CA SER A 1154 -22.48 -29.89 -26.45
C SER A 1154 -23.02 -29.05 -27.61
N THR A 1155 -23.19 -27.74 -27.42
CA THR A 1155 -23.65 -26.80 -28.44
C THR A 1155 -22.44 -26.25 -29.21
N PRO A 1156 -22.34 -26.48 -30.53
CA PRO A 1156 -21.33 -25.84 -31.37
C PRO A 1156 -21.48 -24.31 -31.34
N GLY A 1157 -20.36 -23.60 -31.37
CA GLY A 1157 -20.35 -22.13 -31.32
C GLY A 1157 -19.00 -21.58 -30.92
N ASP A 1158 -18.89 -20.25 -31.01
CA ASP A 1158 -17.68 -19.52 -30.61
C ASP A 1158 -17.85 -19.04 -29.17
N TYR A 1159 -17.18 -19.73 -28.23
CA TYR A 1159 -17.18 -19.41 -26.82
C TYR A 1159 -15.96 -18.54 -26.52
N PRO A 1160 -16.12 -17.26 -26.14
CA PRO A 1160 -14.97 -16.47 -25.79
C PRO A 1160 -14.26 -17.05 -24.57
N PHE A 1161 -12.95 -16.94 -24.54
CA PHE A 1161 -12.18 -17.05 -23.31
C PHE A 1161 -11.46 -15.74 -23.04
N VAL A 1162 -11.37 -15.34 -21.78
CA VAL A 1162 -11.05 -13.96 -21.40
C VAL A 1162 -10.35 -13.88 -20.06
N CYS A 1163 -9.40 -12.96 -19.90
CA CYS A 1163 -8.88 -12.60 -18.58
C CYS A 1163 -9.75 -11.51 -17.97
N THR A 1164 -10.22 -11.70 -16.75
CA THR A 1164 -11.03 -10.75 -15.99
C THR A 1164 -10.28 -10.12 -14.83
N PHE A 1165 -8.96 -10.33 -14.71
CA PHE A 1165 -8.16 -9.41 -13.90
C PHE A 1165 -8.37 -7.99 -14.43
N PRO A 1166 -8.46 -6.98 -13.56
CA PRO A 1166 -9.04 -5.70 -13.93
C PRO A 1166 -8.44 -5.06 -15.18
N GLY A 1167 -9.29 -4.56 -16.07
CA GLY A 1167 -8.88 -3.96 -17.35
C GLY A 1167 -8.46 -4.96 -18.44
N HIS A 1168 -8.07 -6.19 -18.10
CA HIS A 1168 -7.43 -7.13 -19.05
C HIS A 1168 -8.38 -7.65 -20.14
N TRP A 1169 -9.67 -7.81 -19.84
CA TRP A 1169 -10.63 -8.48 -20.74
C TRP A 1169 -10.77 -7.84 -22.13
N ARG A 1170 -10.44 -6.55 -22.25
CA ARG A 1170 -10.52 -5.77 -23.50
C ARG A 1170 -9.47 -6.20 -24.53
N GLY A 1171 -8.27 -6.57 -24.08
CA GLY A 1171 -7.15 -7.00 -24.93
C GLY A 1171 -6.81 -8.49 -24.81
N MET A 1172 -7.13 -9.08 -23.66
CA MET A 1172 -6.74 -10.43 -23.29
C MET A 1172 -7.91 -11.41 -23.40
N ASN A 1173 -8.31 -11.67 -24.64
CA ASN A 1173 -9.35 -12.64 -24.95
C ASN A 1173 -9.05 -13.40 -26.24
N GLY A 1174 -9.75 -14.51 -26.43
CA GLY A 1174 -9.73 -15.32 -27.64
C GLY A 1174 -11.00 -16.13 -27.79
N ILE A 1175 -11.06 -16.99 -28.79
CA ILE A 1175 -12.24 -17.80 -29.11
C ILE A 1175 -11.94 -19.28 -28.94
N LEU A 1176 -12.72 -19.95 -28.09
CA LEU A 1176 -12.84 -21.40 -28.03
C LEU A 1176 -13.97 -21.82 -28.99
N ARG A 1177 -13.60 -22.20 -30.21
CA ARG A 1177 -14.52 -22.63 -31.26
C ARG A 1177 -14.88 -24.10 -31.06
N VAL A 1178 -16.14 -24.33 -30.72
CA VAL A 1178 -16.72 -25.66 -30.54
C VAL A 1178 -17.31 -26.11 -31.87
N THR A 1179 -16.73 -27.15 -32.45
CA THR A 1179 -17.21 -27.77 -33.70
C THR A 1179 -17.99 -29.05 -33.40
N LYS A 1180 -18.80 -29.50 -34.37
CA LYS A 1180 -19.46 -30.81 -34.29
C LYS A 1180 -18.46 -31.97 -34.29
#